data_AF-A0A8T5QZH4-F1
#
_entry.id   AF-A0A8T5QZH4-F1
#
_cell.length_a   1.000
_cell.length_b   1.000
_cell.length_c   1.000
_cell.angle_alpha   90.00
_cell.angle_beta   90.00
_cell.angle_gamma   90.00
#
_symmetry.space_group_name_H-M   'P 1'
#
loop_
_entity.id
_entity.type
_entity.pdbx_description
1 polymer ?
#
loop_
_entity_poly.entity_id
_entity_poly.type
_entity_poly.pdbx_seq_one_letter_code
_entity_poly.pdbx_strand_id
1 'polypeptide(L)'
;MINVEIIKEKIQENESPILEFKKEWYWNNNTSRTEMGNRWGEFIKDIISLSNGYSGFVGQDRYLIIGYCERESKIFNINKNEINNLQDLRKFHKKLVQKLELYTSPTLLNLEINFVEIENSSLLIFKIPSPIHLTELRSELKTKTRLLDRGAVLVRKGQRTDEVRLATLTEIEELKSQFSSFSKEAFKNISSNKKENIKDRSIENTIQSYINKNSSYSLEVGYPIIKKDWSENIIFELFKISEPLGGVKEFLYLHENASQGKTLGYLKQNKLISNFESLIILTEKPKIKDIEKRKTNISSTFGTNHVFFIDEFGYEFLYKECLFDYIKYDLPIYVDSLIDDSEEKNKSAFNKLKEWYSCDANPLLVIKGYGGIGKTTLVKQFLDHIYDSQDKTGILFIDSNEIIDDLASQEKINDVYDFYQAQAKNDDNYNKFSKELLKLSVDNGSLIIVLDGIDEVIAKLGSKFDINSFLESISNNYSNVLEKAKIIITCRDYFWDSLKKNIKISEITLKPFSKNLAVEFFSQAFKQDRIKIDKAMDMAEKFAIERSMETKGIYIPYILDMLVYLIRQKSEMLCDELSNRNLSNSNLLLSNKIQNDFLIESVCEREIVKLDTLNLDAQIKFFIKMSVDKEGRLSLYDAKSVLKEVTEASIDDLVIEKLKGHPLLSCCGNNLIFRYDFFNVYFKIIYVASYFSGKNINKLNSRVEEIIASYIRYDNSFIESLCERIIYDDELVLFCMETIEELKHKIDLSKNENASEIIYRMQCAISSVFIFLICALQTSNTYQFNIESRTELMDKIF
;
A
#
# COMPACT_ATOMS: atom_id res chain seq x y z
N MET A 1 23.63 24.30 -6.49
CA MET A 1 24.97 24.90 -6.25
C MET A 1 24.86 25.72 -4.98
N ILE A 2 25.69 25.44 -3.99
CA ILE A 2 25.67 26.14 -2.70
C ILE A 2 26.13 27.60 -2.91
N ASN A 3 25.30 28.57 -2.54
CA ASN A 3 25.62 30.00 -2.68
C ASN A 3 26.71 30.40 -1.67
N VAL A 4 27.79 31.03 -2.15
CA VAL A 4 28.93 31.49 -1.35
C VAL A 4 28.51 32.52 -0.29
N GLU A 5 27.54 33.38 -0.58
CA GLU A 5 27.05 34.40 0.35
C GLU A 5 26.40 33.76 1.58
N ILE A 6 25.60 32.71 1.39
CA ILE A 6 25.00 31.94 2.49
C ILE A 6 26.08 31.35 3.40
N ILE A 7 27.19 30.88 2.83
CA ILE A 7 28.29 30.30 3.62
C ILE A 7 29.04 31.37 4.41
N LYS A 8 29.21 32.58 3.86
CA LYS A 8 29.78 33.72 4.60
C LYS A 8 28.91 34.12 5.79
N GLU A 9 27.59 34.12 5.62
CA GLU A 9 26.64 34.36 6.72
C GLU A 9 26.74 33.25 7.76
N LYS A 10 26.72 31.98 7.35
CA LYS A 10 26.78 30.82 8.26
C LYS A 10 28.05 30.81 9.11
N ILE A 11 29.19 31.21 8.56
CA ILE A 11 30.46 31.29 9.30
C ILE A 11 30.44 32.33 10.45
N GLN A 12 29.53 33.31 10.39
CA GLN A 12 29.32 34.30 11.45
C GLN A 12 28.35 33.79 12.53
N GLU A 13 27.63 32.70 12.30
CA GLU A 13 26.76 32.06 13.29
C GLU A 13 27.55 31.13 14.23
N ASN A 14 27.03 30.93 15.44
CA ASN A 14 27.55 29.91 16.34
C ASN A 14 27.02 28.52 15.97
N GLU A 15 27.74 27.45 16.35
CA GLU A 15 27.26 26.08 16.18
C GLU A 15 25.88 25.88 16.81
N SER A 16 25.03 25.15 16.10
CA SER A 16 23.63 24.95 16.46
C SER A 16 23.18 23.51 16.11
N PRO A 17 21.92 23.13 16.42
CA PRO A 17 21.36 21.86 15.95
C PRO A 17 21.42 21.65 14.43
N ILE A 18 21.60 22.72 13.65
CA ILE A 18 21.60 22.71 12.17
C ILE A 18 22.92 23.19 11.56
N LEU A 19 23.92 23.56 12.37
CA LEU A 19 25.21 24.05 11.88
C LEU A 19 26.35 23.44 12.71
N GLU A 20 27.27 22.78 12.02
CA GLU A 20 28.48 22.16 12.59
C GLU A 20 29.73 22.66 11.88
N PHE A 21 30.76 23.00 12.66
CA PHE A 21 32.07 23.34 12.15
C PHE A 21 33.10 22.27 12.48
N LYS A 22 33.91 21.89 11.48
CA LYS A 22 35.12 21.10 11.71
C LYS A 22 36.32 21.86 11.20
N LYS A 23 37.34 21.98 12.05
CA LYS A 23 38.63 22.57 11.66
C LYS A 23 39.29 21.79 10.52
N GLU A 24 39.25 20.46 10.59
CA GLU A 24 39.96 19.57 9.67
C GLU A 24 39.04 18.44 9.18
N TRP A 25 39.39 17.86 8.04
CA TRP A 25 38.74 16.66 7.52
C TRP A 25 39.09 15.42 8.38
N TYR A 26 38.21 14.40 8.36
CA TYR A 26 38.25 13.28 9.30
C TYR A 26 39.44 12.31 9.12
N TRP A 27 40.07 12.25 7.93
CA TRP A 27 41.20 11.37 7.63
C TRP A 27 42.04 11.91 6.46
N ASN A 28 43.26 11.41 6.26
CA ASN A 28 44.14 11.77 5.14
C ASN A 28 44.61 10.53 4.36
N ASN A 29 45.42 10.73 3.31
CA ASN A 29 45.96 9.65 2.49
C ASN A 29 46.84 8.64 3.28
N ASN A 30 47.34 9.01 4.46
CA ASN A 30 48.18 8.17 5.31
C ASN A 30 47.38 7.41 6.39
N THR A 31 46.05 7.56 6.43
CA THR A 31 45.20 6.91 7.43
C THR A 31 45.13 5.39 7.19
N SER A 32 45.44 4.60 8.21
CA SER A 32 45.49 3.14 8.11
C SER A 32 44.11 2.52 7.81
N ARG A 33 44.09 1.35 7.15
CA ARG A 33 42.83 0.62 6.85
C ARG A 33 42.06 0.25 8.12
N THR A 34 42.78 -0.03 9.21
CA THR A 34 42.22 -0.41 10.52
C THR A 34 41.53 0.76 11.22
N GLU A 35 42.01 1.99 11.04
CA GLU A 35 41.39 3.19 11.64
C GLU A 35 40.27 3.78 10.77
N MET A 36 40.30 3.49 9.46
CA MET A 36 39.34 4.01 8.48
C MET A 36 37.88 3.72 8.85
N GLY A 37 37.60 2.54 9.43
CA GLY A 37 36.26 2.18 9.90
C GLY A 37 35.73 3.13 10.98
N ASN A 38 36.55 3.41 12.00
CA ASN A 38 36.16 4.31 13.09
C ASN A 38 36.02 5.76 12.61
N ARG A 39 36.85 6.19 11.66
CA ARG A 39 36.76 7.54 11.06
C ARG A 39 35.49 7.72 10.21
N TRP A 40 35.11 6.69 9.44
CA TRP A 40 33.82 6.66 8.76
C TRP A 40 32.66 6.68 9.75
N GLY A 41 32.75 5.90 10.83
CA GLY A 41 31.71 5.87 11.86
C GLY A 41 31.48 7.24 12.50
N GLU A 42 32.56 7.97 12.79
CA GLU A 42 32.49 9.34 13.33
C GLU A 42 31.84 10.32 12.33
N PHE A 43 32.26 10.28 11.07
CA PHE A 43 31.69 11.14 10.04
C PHE A 43 30.20 10.84 9.80
N ILE A 44 29.80 9.57 9.73
CA ILE A 44 28.40 9.16 9.53
C ILE A 44 27.55 9.58 10.74
N LYS A 45 28.08 9.45 11.96
CA LYS A 45 27.41 9.92 13.19
C LYS A 45 27.11 11.43 13.11
N ASP A 46 28.08 12.23 12.66
CA ASP A 46 27.91 13.69 12.55
C ASP A 46 26.87 14.04 11.48
N ILE A 47 26.82 13.32 10.36
CA ILE A 47 25.79 13.50 9.33
C ILE A 47 24.38 13.13 9.85
N ILE A 48 24.21 11.98 10.52
CA ILE A 48 22.90 11.52 11.01
C ILE A 48 22.37 12.43 12.14
N SER A 49 23.24 12.79 13.07
CA SER A 49 22.83 13.68 14.17
C SER A 49 22.47 15.06 13.66
N LEU A 50 23.21 15.58 12.68
CA LEU A 50 22.91 16.85 12.03
C LEU A 50 21.66 16.78 11.16
N SER A 51 21.34 15.63 10.53
CA SER A 51 20.11 15.46 9.74
C SER A 51 18.85 15.46 10.60
N ASN A 52 18.93 14.89 11.81
CA ASN A 52 17.83 14.94 12.77
C ASN A 52 17.76 16.31 13.46
N GLY A 53 18.91 16.84 13.90
CA GLY A 53 19.01 18.06 14.71
C GLY A 53 18.32 17.90 16.06
N TYR A 54 17.57 18.93 16.47
CA TYR A 54 16.81 18.94 17.71
C TYR A 54 15.40 19.51 17.51
N SER A 55 14.53 19.32 18.49
CA SER A 55 13.17 19.86 18.44
C SER A 55 13.20 21.38 18.28
N GLY A 56 12.31 21.89 17.42
CA GLY A 56 12.25 23.31 17.03
C GLY A 56 13.03 23.68 15.77
N PHE A 57 13.86 22.77 15.22
CA PHE A 57 14.67 23.03 14.03
C PHE A 57 14.28 22.21 12.80
N VAL A 58 13.18 21.44 12.89
CA VAL A 58 12.63 20.71 11.75
C VAL A 58 12.17 21.70 10.67
N GLY A 59 12.54 21.43 9.43
CA GLY A 59 12.23 22.26 8.27
C GLY A 59 13.31 23.26 7.85
N GLN A 60 14.43 23.30 8.56
CA GLN A 60 15.56 24.17 8.24
C GLN A 60 16.71 23.38 7.59
N ASP A 61 17.36 23.99 6.59
CA ASP A 61 18.55 23.43 5.94
C ASP A 61 19.71 23.33 6.93
N ARG A 62 20.44 22.21 6.88
CA ARG A 62 21.56 21.96 7.79
C ARG A 62 22.90 21.99 7.06
N TYR A 63 23.93 22.43 7.77
CA TYR A 63 25.25 22.67 7.20
C TYR A 63 26.35 22.05 8.07
N LEU A 64 27.17 21.20 7.46
CA LEU A 64 28.45 20.79 8.02
C LEU A 64 29.56 21.47 7.20
N ILE A 65 30.28 22.38 7.85
CA ILE A 65 31.30 23.23 7.23
C ILE A 65 32.68 22.78 7.73
N ILE A 66 33.53 22.35 6.81
CA ILE A 66 34.85 21.81 7.10
C ILE A 66 35.92 22.76 6.57
N GLY A 67 36.90 23.07 7.42
CA GLY A 67 37.90 24.10 7.20
C GLY A 67 37.62 25.40 7.94
N TYR A 68 36.74 25.41 8.95
CA TYR A 68 36.51 26.58 9.81
C TYR A 68 36.59 26.17 11.28
N CYS A 69 37.21 27.02 12.10
CA CYS A 69 37.25 26.84 13.55
C CYS A 69 36.54 28.01 14.22
N GLU A 70 35.35 27.75 14.79
CA GLU A 70 34.54 28.72 15.52
C GLU A 70 35.33 29.41 16.65
N ARG A 71 36.07 28.63 17.44
CA ARG A 71 36.86 29.14 18.59
C ARG A 71 37.97 30.12 18.19
N GLU A 72 38.60 29.86 17.05
CA GLU A 72 39.69 30.69 16.55
C GLU A 72 39.18 31.77 15.58
N SER A 73 37.91 31.69 15.16
CA SER A 73 37.29 32.44 14.06
C SER A 73 38.18 32.52 12.82
N LYS A 74 38.78 31.37 12.46
CA LYS A 74 39.76 31.24 11.37
C LYS A 74 39.39 30.16 10.37
N ILE A 75 39.67 30.44 9.10
CA ILE A 75 39.57 29.50 8.00
C ILE A 75 40.87 28.72 7.85
N PHE A 76 40.74 27.41 7.66
CA PHE A 76 41.79 26.44 7.43
C PHE A 76 41.55 25.80 6.06
N ASN A 77 42.50 25.99 5.14
CA ASN A 77 42.37 25.52 3.77
C ASN A 77 42.31 23.98 3.70
N ILE A 78 41.26 23.44 3.07
CA ILE A 78 41.14 22.01 2.78
C ILE A 78 41.79 21.72 1.43
N ASN A 79 42.99 21.14 1.45
CA ASN A 79 43.70 20.79 0.24
C ASN A 79 43.09 19.53 -0.43
N LYS A 80 42.33 19.74 -1.50
CA LYS A 80 41.71 18.67 -2.30
C LYS A 80 42.71 17.64 -2.82
N ASN A 81 43.98 18.01 -3.01
CA ASN A 81 45.02 17.13 -3.55
C ASN A 81 45.57 16.14 -2.52
N GLU A 82 45.46 16.44 -1.23
CA GLU A 82 45.99 15.60 -0.13
C GLU A 82 45.01 14.52 0.34
N ILE A 83 43.79 14.50 -0.21
CA ILE A 83 42.71 13.58 0.17
C ILE A 83 42.14 12.95 -1.11
N ASN A 84 42.65 11.77 -1.48
CA ASN A 84 42.30 11.05 -2.72
C ASN A 84 40.77 10.84 -2.86
N ASN A 85 40.07 10.65 -1.75
CA ASN A 85 38.63 10.43 -1.75
C ASN A 85 37.82 11.68 -2.14
N LEU A 86 38.36 12.90 -1.99
CA LEU A 86 37.66 14.16 -2.27
C LEU A 86 38.04 14.78 -3.62
N GLN A 87 38.96 14.15 -4.37
CA GLN A 87 39.33 14.59 -5.72
C GLN A 87 38.14 14.53 -6.69
N ASP A 88 37.33 13.48 -6.58
CA ASP A 88 36.08 13.30 -7.31
C ASP A 88 34.89 13.29 -6.33
N LEU A 89 34.27 14.46 -6.18
CA LEU A 89 33.10 14.64 -5.31
C LEU A 89 31.90 13.79 -5.73
N ARG A 90 31.72 13.49 -7.03
CA ARG A 90 30.61 12.65 -7.50
C ARG A 90 30.80 11.22 -7.04
N LYS A 91 32.02 10.69 -7.19
CA LYS A 91 32.38 9.35 -6.70
C LYS A 91 32.33 9.26 -5.18
N PHE A 92 32.75 10.32 -4.47
CA PHE A 92 32.65 10.39 -3.02
C PHE A 92 31.20 10.41 -2.55
N HIS A 93 30.37 11.25 -3.16
CA HIS A 93 28.93 11.34 -2.88
C HIS A 93 28.25 9.98 -3.02
N LYS A 94 28.45 9.28 -4.14
CA LYS A 94 27.92 7.93 -4.35
C LYS A 94 28.35 6.96 -3.25
N LYS A 95 29.62 7.01 -2.83
CA LYS A 95 30.16 6.15 -1.76
C LYS A 95 29.60 6.51 -0.37
N LEU A 96 29.36 7.79 -0.09
CA LEU A 96 28.74 8.25 1.14
C LEU A 96 27.28 7.80 1.20
N VAL A 97 26.51 7.97 0.12
CA VAL A 97 25.12 7.51 0.01
C VAL A 97 25.02 6.00 0.24
N GLN A 98 25.86 5.20 -0.42
CA GLN A 98 25.92 3.74 -0.19
C GLN A 98 26.19 3.37 1.28
N LYS A 99 26.99 4.16 1.99
CA LYS A 99 27.23 3.93 3.42
C LYS A 99 26.03 4.35 4.26
N LEU A 100 25.40 5.48 3.97
CA LEU A 100 24.19 5.92 4.66
C LEU A 100 23.04 4.92 4.50
N GLU A 101 22.88 4.30 3.32
CA GLU A 101 21.92 3.20 3.07
C GLU A 101 22.10 1.98 3.98
N LEU A 102 23.34 1.68 4.38
CA LEU A 102 23.66 0.59 5.29
C LEU A 102 23.30 0.93 6.74
N TYR A 103 23.46 2.20 7.13
CA TYR A 103 23.36 2.64 8.53
C TYR A 103 22.04 3.34 8.88
N THR A 104 21.25 3.84 7.94
CA THR A 104 20.08 4.70 8.22
C THR A 104 18.73 4.11 7.81
N SER A 105 17.68 4.46 8.54
CA SER A 105 16.27 4.13 8.26
C SER A 105 15.36 5.29 8.70
N PRO A 106 14.64 5.97 7.78
CA PRO A 106 14.73 5.88 6.33
C PRO A 106 16.12 6.33 5.81
N THR A 107 16.44 5.96 4.57
CA THR A 107 17.75 6.27 3.99
C THR A 107 17.93 7.79 3.79
N LEU A 108 19.03 8.32 4.30
CA LEU A 108 19.43 9.71 4.05
C LEU A 108 20.12 9.85 2.67
N LEU A 109 19.37 10.24 1.63
CA LEU A 109 19.87 10.36 0.25
C LEU A 109 20.20 11.81 -0.17
N ASN A 110 19.47 12.78 0.38
CA ASN A 110 19.54 14.17 -0.06
C ASN A 110 20.64 14.92 0.68
N LEU A 111 21.79 15.06 0.02
CA LEU A 111 22.93 15.82 0.51
C LEU A 111 23.70 16.43 -0.67
N GLU A 112 24.03 17.71 -0.58
CA GLU A 112 24.88 18.42 -1.53
C GLU A 112 26.29 18.57 -0.95
N ILE A 113 27.32 18.35 -1.77
CA ILE A 113 28.73 18.44 -1.37
C ILE A 113 29.45 19.35 -2.34
N ASN A 114 29.96 20.48 -1.86
CA ASN A 114 30.66 21.44 -2.69
C ASN A 114 31.91 21.96 -1.97
N PHE A 115 32.95 22.26 -2.76
CA PHE A 115 34.00 23.16 -2.31
C PHE A 115 33.57 24.60 -2.55
N VAL A 116 33.80 25.47 -1.57
CA VAL A 116 33.52 26.91 -1.64
C VAL A 116 34.80 27.67 -1.30
N GLU A 117 35.19 28.61 -2.16
CA GLU A 117 36.37 29.45 -1.94
C GLU A 117 35.99 30.73 -1.19
N ILE A 118 36.67 30.98 -0.07
CA ILE A 118 36.54 32.20 0.74
C ILE A 118 37.95 32.64 1.12
N GLU A 119 38.30 33.91 0.84
CA GLU A 119 39.60 34.51 1.23
C GLU A 119 40.83 33.67 0.80
N ASN A 120 40.83 33.18 -0.45
CA ASN A 120 41.87 32.30 -1.02
C ASN A 120 42.06 30.95 -0.29
N SER A 121 41.09 30.54 0.53
CA SER A 121 41.04 29.24 1.18
C SER A 121 39.81 28.45 0.73
N SER A 122 39.97 27.15 0.52
CA SER A 122 38.89 26.25 0.11
C SER A 122 38.26 25.56 1.32
N LEU A 123 36.94 25.72 1.46
CA LEU A 123 36.12 25.06 2.47
C LEU A 123 35.33 23.91 1.84
N LEU A 124 35.15 22.82 2.57
CA LEU A 124 34.29 21.71 2.15
C LEU A 124 32.94 21.81 2.87
N ILE A 125 31.87 21.93 2.10
CA ILE A 125 30.52 22.15 2.61
C ILE A 125 29.64 20.94 2.31
N PHE A 126 28.98 20.44 3.34
CA PHE A 126 27.86 19.51 3.23
C PHE A 126 26.58 20.26 3.57
N LYS A 127 25.71 20.42 2.58
CA LYS A 127 24.35 20.92 2.80
C LYS A 127 23.40 19.73 2.85
N ILE A 128 22.68 19.59 3.96
CA ILE A 128 21.66 18.56 4.17
C ILE A 128 20.32 19.29 4.22
N PRO A 129 19.53 19.29 3.13
CA PRO A 129 18.16 19.79 3.17
C PRO A 129 17.39 19.11 4.30
N SER A 130 16.48 19.83 4.98
CA SER A 130 15.74 19.23 6.10
C SER A 130 15.05 17.94 5.64
N PRO A 131 15.31 16.80 6.29
CA PRO A 131 14.57 15.58 6.01
C PRO A 131 13.07 15.77 6.30
N ILE A 132 12.25 14.92 5.69
CA ILE A 132 10.80 14.85 5.94
C ILE A 132 10.43 13.77 6.97
N HIS A 133 11.42 12.97 7.40
CA HIS A 133 11.26 11.89 8.36
C HIS A 133 12.44 11.89 9.35
N LEU A 134 12.16 11.45 10.57
CA LEU A 134 13.19 11.20 11.57
C LEU A 134 14.05 10.00 11.15
N THR A 135 15.38 10.15 11.21
CA THR A 135 16.33 9.11 10.81
C THR A 135 16.78 8.29 12.02
N GLU A 136 16.63 6.97 11.95
CA GLU A 136 17.06 6.01 12.98
C GLU A 136 18.19 5.12 12.43
N LEU A 137 18.99 4.49 13.31
CA LEU A 137 20.04 3.57 12.89
C LEU A 137 19.46 2.22 12.43
N ARG A 138 19.77 1.81 11.19
CA ARG A 138 19.35 0.52 10.61
C ARG A 138 20.25 -0.64 11.04
N SER A 139 21.53 -0.36 11.31
CA SER A 139 22.54 -1.32 11.73
C SER A 139 23.44 -0.68 12.79
N GLU A 140 24.20 -1.51 13.51
CA GLU A 140 25.13 -1.03 14.52
C GLU A 140 26.19 -0.10 13.91
N LEU A 141 26.39 1.07 14.53
CA LEU A 141 27.38 2.05 14.10
C LEU A 141 28.51 2.15 15.13
N LYS A 142 29.69 1.64 14.75
CA LYS A 142 30.92 1.79 15.54
C LYS A 142 31.57 3.14 15.24
N THR A 143 31.62 4.01 16.25
CA THR A 143 32.26 5.33 16.18
C THR A 143 33.63 5.30 16.87
N LYS A 144 34.36 6.42 16.91
CA LYS A 144 35.66 6.48 17.60
C LYS A 144 35.52 6.19 19.11
N THR A 145 34.39 6.56 19.73
CA THR A 145 34.21 6.55 21.19
C THR A 145 33.21 5.53 21.70
N ARG A 146 32.26 5.07 20.88
CA ARG A 146 31.20 4.14 21.30
C ARG A 146 30.62 3.32 20.14
N LEU A 147 30.00 2.19 20.50
CA LEU A 147 29.11 1.44 19.61
C LEU A 147 27.67 1.95 19.82
N LEU A 148 26.93 2.14 18.73
CA LEU A 148 25.54 2.58 18.74
C LEU A 148 24.67 1.48 18.16
N ASP A 149 23.63 1.09 18.89
CA ASP A 149 22.78 -0.05 18.54
C ASP A 149 21.79 0.27 17.42
N ARG A 150 21.28 -0.77 16.77
CA ARG A 150 20.18 -0.66 15.81
C ARG A 150 18.93 -0.07 16.48
N GLY A 151 18.26 0.85 15.80
CA GLY A 151 17.07 1.57 16.28
C GLY A 151 17.38 2.85 17.05
N ALA A 152 18.65 3.15 17.32
CA ALA A 152 19.04 4.39 17.99
C ALA A 152 18.76 5.63 17.12
N VAL A 153 18.23 6.68 17.76
CA VAL A 153 18.03 8.00 17.16
C VAL A 153 19.09 8.96 17.70
N LEU A 154 19.90 9.52 16.82
CA LEU A 154 20.90 10.52 17.18
C LEU A 154 20.32 11.92 17.02
N VAL A 155 20.43 12.75 18.06
CA VAL A 155 20.00 14.15 18.06
C VAL A 155 21.14 15.07 18.46
N ARG A 156 21.02 16.35 18.13
CA ARG A 156 22.06 17.36 18.35
C ARG A 156 21.46 18.65 18.93
N LYS A 157 21.68 18.94 20.21
CA LYS A 157 21.12 20.12 20.92
C LYS A 157 21.83 21.47 20.66
N GLY A 158 23.10 21.45 20.24
CA GLY A 158 23.88 22.66 19.98
C GLY A 158 24.54 23.28 21.23
N GLN A 159 25.67 23.94 20.99
CA GLN A 159 26.70 24.51 21.89
C GLN A 159 27.64 23.53 22.63
N ARG A 160 28.90 23.58 22.17
CA ARG A 160 30.06 22.70 22.45
C ARG A 160 29.92 21.31 21.82
N THR A 161 31.07 20.76 21.42
CA THR A 161 31.28 19.48 20.74
C THR A 161 30.64 18.25 21.38
N ASP A 162 30.05 18.40 22.57
CA ASP A 162 29.27 17.40 23.28
C ASP A 162 27.81 17.82 23.31
N GLU A 163 27.02 17.35 22.34
CA GLU A 163 25.71 16.74 22.65
C GLU A 163 25.11 16.00 21.44
N VAL A 164 25.93 15.39 20.58
CA VAL A 164 25.43 14.29 19.75
C VAL A 164 25.13 13.12 20.69
N ARG A 165 23.86 12.90 20.99
CA ARG A 165 23.43 11.85 21.91
C ARG A 165 22.23 11.08 21.39
N LEU A 166 21.92 10.01 22.12
CA LEU A 166 20.70 9.27 21.91
C LEU A 166 19.51 10.13 22.36
N ALA A 167 18.50 10.20 21.51
CA ALA A 167 17.23 10.81 21.84
C ALA A 167 16.51 9.97 22.90
N THR A 168 15.88 10.64 23.85
CA THR A 168 14.92 10.03 24.78
C THR A 168 13.62 9.69 24.06
N LEU A 169 12.80 8.79 24.63
CA LEU A 169 11.50 8.44 24.05
C LEU A 169 10.61 9.66 23.80
N THR A 170 10.59 10.62 24.73
CA THR A 170 9.84 11.87 24.60
C THR A 170 10.35 12.75 23.45
N GLU A 171 11.67 12.84 23.27
CA GLU A 171 12.27 13.59 22.15
C GLU A 171 12.00 12.91 20.81
N ILE A 172 11.98 11.58 20.78
CA ILE A 172 11.64 10.80 19.58
C ILE A 172 10.18 11.09 19.18
N GLU A 173 9.25 11.07 20.14
CA GLU A 173 7.84 11.37 19.89
C GLU A 173 7.64 12.83 19.43
N GLU A 174 8.30 13.79 20.08
CA GLU A 174 8.24 15.20 19.71
C GLU A 174 8.79 15.42 18.29
N LEU A 175 9.96 14.86 17.97
CA LEU A 175 10.54 14.95 16.64
C LEU A 175 9.68 14.24 15.59
N LYS A 176 9.13 13.06 15.89
CA LYS A 176 8.19 12.37 14.98
C LYS A 176 6.97 13.24 14.68
N SER A 177 6.43 13.92 15.69
CA SER A 177 5.33 14.88 15.53
C SER A 177 5.74 16.07 14.66
N GLN A 178 6.89 16.71 14.93
CA GLN A 178 7.36 17.86 14.17
C GLN A 178 7.70 17.50 12.71
N PHE A 179 8.38 16.37 12.45
CA PHE A 179 8.63 15.88 11.10
C PHE A 179 7.32 15.53 10.38
N SER A 180 6.32 14.97 11.08
CA SER A 180 5.00 14.73 10.50
C SER A 180 4.32 16.04 10.10
N SER A 181 4.27 17.04 10.99
CA SER A 181 3.71 18.37 10.72
C SER A 181 4.44 19.08 9.57
N PHE A 182 5.78 19.10 9.59
CA PHE A 182 6.57 19.67 8.51
C PHE A 182 6.36 18.93 7.18
N SER A 183 6.27 17.60 7.21
CA SER A 183 5.98 16.81 5.99
C SER A 183 4.60 17.13 5.41
N LYS A 184 3.62 17.47 6.26
CA LYS A 184 2.27 17.90 5.87
C LYS A 184 2.25 19.33 5.35
N GLU A 185 2.95 20.25 6.00
CA GLU A 185 3.09 21.65 5.56
C GLU A 185 3.88 21.76 4.25
N ALA A 186 4.97 21.01 4.11
CA ALA A 186 5.69 20.89 2.84
C ALA A 186 4.75 20.36 1.74
N PHE A 187 3.80 19.46 2.07
CA PHE A 187 2.78 19.02 1.12
C PHE A 187 1.74 20.08 0.80
N LYS A 188 1.22 20.78 1.83
CA LYS A 188 0.31 21.90 1.66
C LYS A 188 0.96 22.96 0.80
N ASN A 189 2.21 23.34 1.06
CA ASN A 189 2.97 24.31 0.28
C ASN A 189 3.32 23.79 -1.13
N ILE A 190 3.53 22.49 -1.36
CA ILE A 190 3.63 21.97 -2.74
C ILE A 190 2.28 22.08 -3.46
N SER A 191 1.16 21.91 -2.74
CA SER A 191 -0.19 22.05 -3.29
C SER A 191 -0.74 23.49 -3.36
N SER A 192 -0.22 24.42 -2.55
CA SER A 192 -0.71 25.81 -2.38
C SER A 192 0.30 26.86 -2.83
N ASN A 193 1.61 26.61 -2.69
CA ASN A 193 2.69 27.35 -3.33
C ASN A 193 3.17 26.63 -4.59
N LYS A 194 2.25 26.46 -5.56
CA LYS A 194 2.64 26.76 -6.94
C LYS A 194 2.86 28.28 -7.00
N LYS A 195 4.01 28.77 -6.51
CA LYS A 195 4.70 29.77 -7.34
C LYS A 195 4.88 29.06 -8.65
N GLU A 196 4.31 29.60 -9.71
CA GLU A 196 4.52 29.12 -11.09
C GLU A 196 6.02 29.00 -11.30
N ASN A 197 6.59 27.82 -11.00
CA ASN A 197 7.81 27.40 -11.63
C ASN A 197 7.39 27.30 -13.09
N ILE A 198 7.76 28.32 -13.83
CA ILE A 198 7.69 28.40 -15.28
C ILE A 198 8.34 27.11 -15.79
N LYS A 199 7.50 26.10 -16.10
CA LYS A 199 7.95 24.80 -16.59
C LYS A 199 8.09 24.92 -18.09
N ASP A 200 9.27 24.59 -18.58
CA ASP A 200 9.51 24.41 -20.01
C ASP A 200 8.71 23.19 -20.49
N ARG A 201 7.59 23.45 -21.15
CA ARG A 201 6.76 22.44 -21.82
C ARG A 201 7.11 22.37 -23.30
N SER A 202 6.97 21.19 -23.90
CA SER A 202 7.21 20.95 -25.33
C SER A 202 6.16 20.00 -25.90
N ILE A 203 5.84 20.16 -27.19
CA ILE A 203 4.96 19.26 -27.95
C ILE A 203 5.73 18.24 -28.80
N GLU A 204 7.05 18.14 -28.63
CA GLU A 204 7.92 17.26 -29.43
C GLU A 204 7.40 15.82 -29.50
N ASN A 205 6.99 15.24 -28.37
CA ASN A 205 6.42 13.89 -28.31
C ASN A 205 5.10 13.76 -29.09
N THR A 206 4.27 14.80 -29.08
CA THR A 206 3.01 14.85 -29.85
C THR A 206 3.31 14.86 -31.35
N ILE A 207 4.27 15.67 -31.79
CA ILE A 207 4.68 15.74 -33.19
C ILE A 207 5.35 14.43 -33.64
N GLN A 208 6.24 13.87 -32.83
CA GLN A 208 6.87 12.59 -33.12
C GLN A 208 5.85 11.47 -33.23
N SER A 209 4.84 11.44 -32.35
CA SER A 209 3.73 10.48 -32.43
C SER A 209 2.90 10.67 -33.70
N TYR A 210 2.68 11.93 -34.12
CA TYR A 210 2.01 12.23 -35.38
C TYR A 210 2.80 11.75 -36.60
N ILE A 211 4.12 11.95 -36.61
CA ILE A 211 5.03 11.44 -37.65
C ILE A 211 5.03 9.91 -37.68
N ASN A 212 5.11 9.25 -36.52
CA ASN A 212 5.11 7.79 -36.44
C ASN A 212 3.80 7.19 -36.99
N LYS A 213 2.66 7.85 -36.75
CA LYS A 213 1.35 7.44 -37.31
C LYS A 213 1.23 7.75 -38.81
N ASN A 214 1.93 8.76 -39.30
CA ASN A 214 1.93 9.19 -40.70
C ASN A 214 3.35 9.08 -41.28
N SER A 215 3.82 7.86 -41.49
CA SER A 215 5.22 7.52 -41.80
C SER A 215 5.79 8.16 -43.08
N SER A 216 4.96 8.81 -43.89
CA SER A 216 5.36 9.61 -45.05
C SER A 216 6.04 10.94 -44.66
N TYR A 217 5.78 11.46 -43.46
CA TYR A 217 6.36 12.71 -42.98
C TYR A 217 7.71 12.50 -42.28
N SER A 218 8.56 13.51 -42.35
CA SER A 218 9.79 13.62 -41.57
C SER A 218 9.99 15.07 -41.12
N LEU A 219 10.69 15.26 -40.00
CA LEU A 219 11.02 16.59 -39.48
C LEU A 219 12.05 17.27 -40.40
N GLU A 220 11.77 18.51 -40.81
CA GLU A 220 12.70 19.27 -41.63
C GLU A 220 13.96 19.69 -40.87
N VAL A 221 15.09 19.74 -41.58
CA VAL A 221 16.38 20.18 -41.03
C VAL A 221 16.27 21.63 -40.55
N GLY A 222 16.68 21.88 -39.30
CA GLY A 222 16.60 23.20 -38.67
C GLY A 222 15.35 23.44 -37.82
N TYR A 223 14.46 22.45 -37.71
CA TYR A 223 13.31 22.46 -36.82
C TYR A 223 13.49 21.41 -35.69
N PRO A 224 12.89 21.60 -34.49
CA PRO A 224 12.04 22.73 -34.12
C PRO A 224 12.81 24.05 -33.90
N ILE A 225 12.15 25.15 -34.22
CA ILE A 225 12.60 26.50 -33.84
C ILE A 225 11.96 26.84 -32.50
N ILE A 226 12.77 26.95 -31.46
CA ILE A 226 12.33 27.19 -30.08
C ILE A 226 12.66 28.64 -29.69
N LYS A 227 11.67 29.38 -29.18
CA LYS A 227 11.86 30.72 -28.63
C LYS A 227 11.20 30.80 -27.25
N LYS A 228 11.99 31.17 -26.23
CA LYS A 228 11.57 31.26 -24.82
C LYS A 228 11.95 32.62 -24.23
N ASP A 229 11.31 33.68 -24.70
CA ASP A 229 11.49 35.04 -24.18
C ASP A 229 10.38 35.36 -23.18
N TRP A 230 10.64 35.05 -21.91
CA TRP A 230 9.69 35.25 -20.81
C TRP A 230 9.49 36.73 -20.46
N SER A 231 10.48 37.60 -20.73
CA SER A 231 10.33 39.05 -20.52
C SER A 231 9.32 39.66 -21.48
N GLU A 232 9.35 39.24 -22.74
CA GLU A 232 8.44 39.74 -23.77
C GLU A 232 7.17 38.90 -23.94
N ASN A 233 7.05 37.79 -23.19
CA ASN A 233 6.01 36.77 -23.33
C ASN A 233 5.96 36.18 -24.75
N ILE A 234 7.11 35.99 -25.40
CA ILE A 234 7.22 35.31 -26.69
C ILE A 234 7.77 33.91 -26.44
N ILE A 235 6.87 32.97 -26.21
CA ILE A 235 7.19 31.59 -25.83
C ILE A 235 6.47 30.64 -26.81
N PHE A 236 7.24 30.01 -27.69
CA PHE A 236 6.69 29.08 -28.69
C PHE A 236 7.71 28.03 -29.15
N GLU A 237 7.19 26.95 -29.73
CA GLU A 237 7.95 25.98 -30.52
C GLU A 237 7.29 25.85 -31.90
N LEU A 238 8.08 26.00 -32.96
CA LEU A 238 7.62 25.83 -34.33
C LEU A 238 8.27 24.58 -34.90
N PHE A 239 7.45 23.66 -35.38
CA PHE A 239 7.86 22.44 -36.06
C PHE A 239 7.43 22.51 -37.52
N LYS A 240 8.25 21.95 -38.39
CA LYS A 240 7.92 21.81 -39.81
C LYS A 240 8.23 20.38 -40.24
N ILE A 241 7.23 19.73 -40.80
CA ILE A 241 7.34 18.36 -41.30
C ILE A 241 7.05 18.34 -42.79
N SER A 242 7.77 17.51 -43.52
CA SER A 242 7.67 17.39 -44.97
C SER A 242 7.62 15.93 -45.43
N GLU A 243 6.89 15.69 -46.52
CA GLU A 243 6.91 14.44 -47.27
C GLU A 243 7.79 14.57 -48.53
N PRO A 244 8.42 13.48 -48.99
CA PRO A 244 9.25 13.49 -50.21
C PRO A 244 8.53 13.97 -51.47
N LEU A 245 7.19 13.83 -51.52
CA LEU A 245 6.35 14.19 -52.68
C LEU A 245 5.74 15.60 -52.59
N GLY A 246 6.13 16.42 -51.60
CA GLY A 246 5.82 17.86 -51.56
C GLY A 246 4.75 18.29 -50.55
N GLY A 247 4.25 17.41 -49.69
CA GLY A 247 3.37 17.79 -48.57
C GLY A 247 4.18 18.44 -47.43
N VAL A 248 3.83 19.67 -47.03
CA VAL A 248 4.46 20.37 -45.90
C VAL A 248 3.39 20.72 -44.86
N LYS A 249 3.67 20.46 -43.58
CA LYS A 249 2.83 20.90 -42.46
C LYS A 249 3.68 21.65 -41.43
N GLU A 250 3.14 22.75 -40.94
CA GLU A 250 3.76 23.59 -39.91
C GLU A 250 2.90 23.51 -38.64
N PHE A 251 3.53 23.17 -37.52
CA PHE A 251 2.89 23.13 -36.20
C PHE A 251 3.50 24.19 -35.29
N LEU A 252 2.67 25.06 -34.73
CA LEU A 252 3.06 26.06 -33.75
C LEU A 252 2.49 25.72 -32.39
N TYR A 253 3.36 25.40 -31.44
CA TYR A 253 2.97 25.38 -30.02
C TYR A 253 3.03 26.80 -29.46
N LEU A 254 1.91 27.26 -28.90
CA LEU A 254 1.80 28.51 -28.15
C LEU A 254 1.59 28.19 -26.68
N HIS A 255 2.61 28.51 -25.87
CA HIS A 255 2.54 28.38 -24.41
C HIS A 255 1.41 29.23 -23.83
N GLU A 256 0.81 28.80 -22.73
CA GLU A 256 -0.36 29.47 -22.13
C GLU A 256 -0.13 30.96 -21.83
N ASN A 257 1.08 31.30 -21.40
CA ASN A 257 1.57 32.64 -21.06
C ASN A 257 2.06 33.47 -22.27
N ALA A 258 2.05 32.93 -23.49
CA ALA A 258 2.53 33.63 -24.66
C ALA A 258 1.56 34.75 -25.10
N SER A 259 2.11 35.92 -25.46
CA SER A 259 1.37 37.03 -26.06
C SER A 259 1.15 36.77 -27.55
N GLN A 260 -0.09 36.46 -27.93
CA GLN A 260 -0.47 36.11 -29.31
C GLN A 260 0.01 37.13 -30.34
N GLY A 261 -0.24 38.44 -30.10
CA GLY A 261 0.14 39.51 -31.02
C GLY A 261 1.66 39.71 -31.14
N LYS A 262 2.40 39.66 -30.03
CA LYS A 262 3.87 39.78 -30.05
C LYS A 262 4.52 38.58 -30.73
N THR A 263 4.03 37.37 -30.45
CA THR A 263 4.50 36.14 -31.10
C THR A 263 4.24 36.17 -32.60
N LEU A 264 3.05 36.61 -33.04
CA LEU A 264 2.75 36.78 -34.46
C LEU A 264 3.69 37.80 -35.13
N GLY A 265 3.95 38.93 -34.47
CA GLY A 265 4.89 39.94 -34.94
C GLY A 265 6.30 39.37 -35.13
N TYR A 266 6.78 38.60 -34.15
CA TYR A 266 8.08 37.93 -34.21
C TYR A 266 8.16 36.92 -35.38
N LEU A 267 7.13 36.09 -35.56
CA LEU A 267 7.08 35.09 -36.63
C LEU A 267 7.10 35.74 -38.03
N LYS A 268 6.37 36.86 -38.20
CA LYS A 268 6.35 37.64 -39.45
C LYS A 268 7.68 38.33 -39.72
N GLN A 269 8.26 38.98 -38.72
CA GLN A 269 9.53 39.71 -38.86
C GLN A 269 10.68 38.78 -39.25
N ASN A 270 10.71 37.57 -38.70
CA ASN A 270 11.74 36.57 -38.97
C ASN A 270 11.39 35.62 -40.14
N LYS A 271 10.23 35.81 -40.79
CA LYS A 271 9.76 34.98 -41.93
C LYS A 271 9.81 33.48 -41.66
N LEU A 272 9.35 33.05 -40.48
CA LEU A 272 9.49 31.67 -40.01
C LEU A 272 8.39 30.72 -40.51
N ILE A 273 7.27 31.26 -41.00
CA ILE A 273 6.08 30.53 -41.42
C ILE A 273 5.84 30.79 -42.90
N SER A 274 5.62 29.73 -43.66
CA SER A 274 5.41 29.80 -45.11
C SER A 274 3.96 30.14 -45.47
N ASN A 275 2.98 29.57 -44.76
CA ASN A 275 1.56 29.88 -44.95
C ASN A 275 0.80 29.84 -43.62
N PHE A 276 0.29 31.00 -43.19
CA PHE A 276 -0.49 31.14 -41.97
C PHE A 276 -1.85 30.45 -42.03
N GLU A 277 -2.49 30.32 -43.19
CA GLU A 277 -3.82 29.69 -43.30
C GLU A 277 -3.78 28.18 -43.01
N SER A 278 -2.68 27.51 -43.36
CA SER A 278 -2.47 26.07 -43.14
C SER A 278 -1.76 25.74 -41.82
N LEU A 279 -1.45 26.76 -41.00
CA LEU A 279 -0.72 26.59 -39.75
C LEU A 279 -1.59 25.86 -38.72
N ILE A 280 -1.09 24.76 -38.17
CA ILE A 280 -1.74 24.05 -37.07
C ILE A 280 -1.19 24.60 -35.76
N ILE A 281 -2.07 25.14 -34.91
CA ILE A 281 -1.69 25.73 -33.63
C ILE A 281 -2.14 24.82 -32.50
N LEU A 282 -1.19 24.43 -31.64
CA LEU A 282 -1.44 23.68 -30.41
C LEU A 282 -1.23 24.58 -29.19
N THR A 283 -2.13 24.54 -28.22
CA THR A 283 -2.02 25.30 -26.96
C THR A 283 -2.62 24.51 -25.81
N GLU A 284 -2.34 24.91 -24.57
CA GLU A 284 -2.94 24.30 -23.39
C GLU A 284 -4.39 24.73 -23.19
N LYS A 285 -5.18 23.82 -22.61
CA LYS A 285 -6.57 24.07 -22.25
C LYS A 285 -6.62 25.02 -21.02
N PRO A 286 -7.25 26.20 -21.13
CA PRO A 286 -7.29 27.17 -20.03
C PRO A 286 -8.24 26.70 -18.92
N LYS A 287 -7.99 27.14 -17.68
CA LYS A 287 -8.88 26.89 -16.52
C LYS A 287 -10.12 27.82 -16.46
N ILE A 288 -10.33 28.66 -17.47
CA ILE A 288 -11.37 29.70 -17.50
C ILE A 288 -12.69 29.13 -18.03
N LYS A 289 -13.84 29.69 -17.59
CA LYS A 289 -15.20 29.28 -17.98
C LYS A 289 -15.49 29.25 -19.49
N ASP A 290 -14.78 30.03 -20.30
CA ASP A 290 -15.05 30.16 -21.75
C ASP A 290 -13.85 29.68 -22.57
N ILE A 291 -13.72 28.36 -22.66
CA ILE A 291 -12.62 27.63 -23.30
C ILE A 291 -12.55 27.95 -24.80
N GLU A 292 -13.70 28.01 -25.47
CA GLU A 292 -13.79 28.22 -26.92
C GLU A 292 -13.37 29.63 -27.34
N LYS A 293 -13.61 30.63 -26.50
CA LYS A 293 -13.14 32.00 -26.75
C LYS A 293 -11.62 32.08 -26.95
N ARG A 294 -10.84 31.23 -26.27
CA ARG A 294 -9.37 31.18 -26.48
C ARG A 294 -9.03 30.71 -27.90
N LYS A 295 -9.67 29.65 -28.40
CA LYS A 295 -9.48 29.17 -29.76
C LYS A 295 -9.87 30.24 -30.79
N THR A 296 -11.02 30.89 -30.61
CA THR A 296 -11.48 31.97 -31.50
C THR A 296 -10.51 33.14 -31.55
N ASN A 297 -9.92 33.52 -30.41
CA ASN A 297 -8.94 34.61 -30.35
C ASN A 297 -7.63 34.25 -31.07
N ILE A 298 -7.12 33.04 -30.87
CA ILE A 298 -5.91 32.55 -31.55
C ILE A 298 -6.18 32.44 -33.06
N SER A 299 -7.31 31.84 -33.43
CA SER A 299 -7.73 31.67 -34.82
C SER A 299 -7.81 33.01 -35.56
N SER A 300 -8.50 34.00 -34.96
CA SER A 300 -8.60 35.35 -35.54
C SER A 300 -7.27 36.09 -35.60
N THR A 301 -6.38 35.91 -34.62
CA THR A 301 -5.06 36.58 -34.58
C THR A 301 -4.12 36.02 -35.63
N PHE A 302 -4.02 34.70 -35.74
CA PHE A 302 -3.08 34.03 -36.64
C PHE A 302 -3.64 33.77 -38.04
N GLY A 303 -4.95 33.89 -38.25
CA GLY A 303 -5.60 33.69 -39.55
C GLY A 303 -5.72 32.22 -39.96
N THR A 304 -5.78 31.30 -38.99
CA THR A 304 -5.95 29.86 -39.22
C THR A 304 -7.19 29.32 -38.52
N ASN A 305 -7.83 28.32 -39.11
CA ASN A 305 -8.94 27.59 -38.48
C ASN A 305 -8.46 26.34 -37.72
N HIS A 306 -7.16 26.01 -37.78
CA HIS A 306 -6.59 24.80 -37.21
C HIS A 306 -5.99 25.05 -35.82
N VAL A 307 -6.85 25.39 -34.84
CA VAL A 307 -6.43 25.63 -33.45
C VAL A 307 -6.98 24.54 -32.54
N PHE A 308 -6.10 23.78 -31.91
CA PHE A 308 -6.46 22.67 -31.03
C PHE A 308 -5.85 22.83 -29.65
N PHE A 309 -6.53 22.29 -28.64
CA PHE A 309 -5.83 21.98 -27.40
C PHE A 309 -4.98 20.73 -27.58
N ILE A 310 -3.87 20.63 -26.84
CA ILE A 310 -2.95 19.49 -26.95
C ILE A 310 -3.66 18.15 -26.64
N ASP A 311 -4.53 18.14 -25.63
CA ASP A 311 -5.32 16.97 -25.24
C ASP A 311 -6.35 16.57 -26.31
N GLU A 312 -7.04 17.56 -26.89
CA GLU A 312 -7.98 17.38 -28.01
C GLU A 312 -7.28 16.86 -29.27
N PHE A 313 -6.13 17.44 -29.64
CA PHE A 313 -5.37 17.00 -30.81
C PHE A 313 -4.86 15.57 -30.63
N GLY A 314 -4.33 15.26 -29.44
CA GLY A 314 -3.89 13.91 -29.11
C GLY A 314 -5.03 12.91 -29.24
N TYR A 315 -6.19 13.22 -28.67
CA TYR A 315 -7.37 12.37 -28.76
C TYR A 315 -7.78 12.16 -30.22
N GLU A 316 -8.17 13.22 -30.94
CA GLU A 316 -8.79 13.07 -32.26
C GLU A 316 -7.83 12.50 -33.34
N PHE A 317 -6.53 12.82 -33.27
CA PHE A 317 -5.60 12.45 -34.35
C PHE A 317 -4.62 11.33 -34.01
N LEU A 318 -4.30 11.09 -32.73
CA LEU A 318 -3.27 10.11 -32.36
C LEU A 318 -3.86 8.80 -31.84
N TYR A 319 -4.67 8.84 -30.78
CA TYR A 319 -4.98 7.63 -30.00
C TYR A 319 -6.46 7.32 -29.76
N LYS A 320 -7.42 8.08 -30.33
CA LYS A 320 -8.86 7.79 -30.18
C LYS A 320 -9.23 6.36 -30.58
N GLU A 321 -8.63 5.84 -31.64
CA GLU A 321 -8.86 4.47 -32.12
C GLU A 321 -8.33 3.38 -31.16
N CYS A 322 -7.45 3.75 -30.23
CA CYS A 322 -6.91 2.84 -29.23
C CYS A 322 -7.75 2.78 -27.95
N LEU A 323 -8.72 3.68 -27.80
CA LEU A 323 -9.59 3.74 -26.62
C LEU A 323 -10.77 2.79 -26.80
N PHE A 324 -10.99 1.96 -25.79
CA PHE A 324 -12.11 1.02 -25.74
C PHE A 324 -13.36 1.72 -25.18
N ASP A 325 -14.52 1.28 -25.65
CA ASP A 325 -15.79 1.69 -25.05
C ASP A 325 -15.88 1.16 -23.62
N TYR A 326 -16.18 2.05 -22.68
CA TYR A 326 -16.33 1.69 -21.28
C TYR A 326 -17.76 1.19 -21.01
N ILE A 327 -17.86 -0.03 -20.49
CA ILE A 327 -19.12 -0.58 -19.99
C ILE A 327 -19.17 -0.31 -18.49
N LYS A 328 -20.21 0.41 -18.05
CA LYS A 328 -20.41 0.68 -16.63
C LYS A 328 -20.52 -0.60 -15.81
N TYR A 329 -20.01 -0.54 -14.59
CA TYR A 329 -20.18 -1.64 -13.66
C TYR A 329 -21.59 -1.67 -13.05
N ASP A 330 -22.24 -0.49 -12.91
CA ASP A 330 -23.61 -0.32 -12.40
C ASP A 330 -23.85 -1.16 -11.14
N LEU A 331 -23.00 -0.94 -10.14
CA LEU A 331 -23.01 -1.73 -8.91
C LEU A 331 -24.40 -1.65 -8.24
N PRO A 332 -25.08 -2.80 -8.03
CA PRO A 332 -26.46 -2.81 -7.52
C PRO A 332 -26.55 -2.36 -6.05
N ILE A 333 -25.45 -2.48 -5.31
CA ILE A 333 -25.32 -2.10 -3.92
C ILE A 333 -24.00 -1.34 -3.79
N TYR A 334 -24.06 -0.10 -3.32
CA TYR A 334 -22.89 0.72 -3.03
C TYR A 334 -23.12 1.57 -1.78
N VAL A 335 -22.26 1.37 -0.79
CA VAL A 335 -22.20 2.20 0.42
C VAL A 335 -20.84 2.86 0.47
N ASP A 336 -20.84 4.19 0.62
CA ASP A 336 -19.62 4.97 0.62
C ASP A 336 -18.77 4.69 1.86
N SER A 337 -17.56 4.21 1.63
CA SER A 337 -16.64 3.81 2.70
C SER A 337 -16.03 5.05 3.36
N LEU A 338 -15.72 4.94 4.65
CA LEU A 338 -15.00 5.97 5.38
C LEU A 338 -13.50 5.76 5.28
N ILE A 339 -12.72 6.84 5.43
CA ILE A 339 -11.26 6.78 5.42
C ILE A 339 -10.66 6.94 6.82
N ASP A 340 -9.45 6.39 7.00
CA ASP A 340 -8.60 6.70 8.13
C ASP A 340 -7.73 7.92 7.84
N ASP A 341 -8.20 9.11 8.23
CA ASP A 341 -7.45 10.35 8.16
C ASP A 341 -7.11 10.85 9.57
N SER A 342 -5.87 11.29 9.74
CA SER A 342 -5.32 11.86 10.97
C SER A 342 -5.90 13.22 11.33
N GLU A 343 -6.53 13.92 10.37
CA GLU A 343 -7.01 15.31 10.55
C GLU A 343 -8.52 15.40 10.80
N GLU A 344 -9.34 14.53 10.20
CA GLU A 344 -10.79 14.51 10.37
C GLU A 344 -11.33 13.07 10.46
N LYS A 345 -12.09 12.78 11.52
CA LYS A 345 -12.77 11.47 11.64
C LYS A 345 -13.91 11.39 10.62
N ASN A 346 -13.97 10.29 9.87
CA ASN A 346 -15.10 9.87 9.02
C ASN A 346 -15.32 10.68 7.74
N LYS A 347 -14.27 10.99 6.98
CA LYS A 347 -14.42 11.54 5.62
C LYS A 347 -14.78 10.43 4.62
N SER A 348 -15.61 10.79 3.64
CA SER A 348 -16.02 9.93 2.52
C SER A 348 -14.82 9.60 1.62
N ALA A 349 -14.59 8.31 1.35
CA ALA A 349 -13.54 7.85 0.45
C ALA A 349 -13.81 8.30 -0.99
N PHE A 350 -15.07 8.28 -1.40
CA PHE A 350 -15.50 8.73 -2.73
C PHE A 350 -15.22 10.22 -2.96
N ASN A 351 -15.49 11.08 -1.98
CA ASN A 351 -15.20 12.50 -2.07
C ASN A 351 -13.70 12.77 -2.13
N LYS A 352 -12.89 12.01 -1.37
CA LYS A 352 -11.43 12.11 -1.43
C LYS A 352 -10.87 11.74 -2.81
N LEU A 353 -11.46 10.74 -3.47
CA LEU A 353 -11.13 10.39 -4.86
C LEU A 353 -11.41 11.53 -5.83
N LYS A 354 -12.57 12.19 -5.70
CA LYS A 354 -12.91 13.36 -6.53
C LYS A 354 -11.97 14.54 -6.31
N GLU A 355 -11.60 14.81 -5.06
CA GLU A 355 -10.59 15.81 -4.71
C GLU A 355 -9.27 15.52 -5.43
N TRP A 356 -8.77 14.28 -5.33
CA TRP A 356 -7.53 13.86 -6.00
C TRP A 356 -7.62 13.95 -7.53
N TYR A 357 -8.74 13.53 -8.12
CA TYR A 357 -8.94 13.58 -9.56
C TYR A 357 -8.86 15.00 -10.11
N SER A 358 -9.31 15.97 -9.33
CA SER A 358 -9.29 17.39 -9.70
C SER A 358 -7.91 18.07 -9.54
N CYS A 359 -6.92 17.39 -8.93
CA CYS A 359 -5.58 17.95 -8.72
C CYS A 359 -4.63 17.66 -9.89
N ASP A 360 -4.09 18.68 -10.54
CA ASP A 360 -2.99 18.51 -11.52
C ASP A 360 -1.69 18.06 -10.85
N ALA A 361 -0.77 17.45 -11.61
CA ALA A 361 0.55 17.00 -11.15
C ALA A 361 0.52 16.00 -10.00
N ASN A 362 -0.57 15.23 -9.90
CA ASN A 362 -0.73 14.16 -8.93
C ASN A 362 -1.11 12.87 -9.67
N PRO A 363 -0.13 12.19 -10.30
CA PRO A 363 -0.36 11.12 -11.26
C PRO A 363 -0.84 9.82 -10.64
N LEU A 364 -0.54 9.59 -9.36
CA LEU A 364 -0.73 8.31 -8.70
C LEU A 364 -1.50 8.44 -7.40
N LEU A 365 -2.53 7.60 -7.24
CA LEU A 365 -3.25 7.38 -5.99
C LEU A 365 -3.27 5.89 -5.65
N VAL A 366 -3.00 5.57 -4.40
CA VAL A 366 -3.13 4.21 -3.88
C VAL A 366 -4.29 4.10 -2.91
N ILE A 367 -5.19 3.16 -3.19
CA ILE A 367 -6.26 2.78 -2.27
C ILE A 367 -5.83 1.52 -1.55
N LYS A 368 -5.67 1.61 -0.23
CA LYS A 368 -5.20 0.51 0.62
C LYS A 368 -6.22 0.12 1.68
N GLY A 369 -6.06 -1.10 2.15
CA GLY A 369 -6.89 -1.72 3.18
C GLY A 369 -6.92 -3.24 3.01
N TYR A 370 -7.35 -3.95 4.04
CA TYR A 370 -7.31 -5.41 4.06
C TYR A 370 -8.26 -6.07 3.04
N GLY A 371 -8.17 -7.40 2.92
CA GLY A 371 -9.01 -8.18 2.00
C GLY A 371 -10.52 -8.00 2.28
N GLY A 372 -11.31 -7.79 1.23
CA GLY A 372 -12.77 -7.68 1.36
C GLY A 372 -13.32 -6.34 1.88
N ILE A 373 -12.47 -5.31 2.03
CA ILE A 373 -12.86 -3.99 2.54
C ILE A 373 -13.61 -3.09 1.54
N GLY A 374 -13.68 -3.47 0.25
CA GLY A 374 -14.39 -2.69 -0.78
C GLY A 374 -13.52 -1.77 -1.65
N LYS A 375 -12.19 -2.00 -1.74
CA LYS A 375 -11.27 -1.22 -2.60
C LYS A 375 -11.73 -1.19 -4.06
N THR A 376 -11.88 -2.38 -4.67
CA THR A 376 -12.35 -2.54 -6.05
C THR A 376 -13.73 -1.91 -6.25
N THR A 377 -14.65 -2.12 -5.31
CA THR A 377 -16.01 -1.57 -5.34
C THR A 377 -16.01 -0.03 -5.38
N LEU A 378 -15.18 0.60 -4.54
CA LEU A 378 -15.00 2.06 -4.53
C LEU A 378 -14.48 2.58 -5.87
N VAL A 379 -13.48 1.90 -6.46
CA VAL A 379 -12.91 2.33 -7.74
C VAL A 379 -13.92 2.18 -8.87
N LYS A 380 -14.62 1.04 -8.94
CA LYS A 380 -15.66 0.81 -9.97
C LYS A 380 -16.76 1.88 -9.92
N GLN A 381 -17.26 2.20 -8.73
CA GLN A 381 -18.23 3.29 -8.56
C GLN A 381 -17.67 4.65 -9.00
N PHE A 382 -16.38 4.90 -8.74
CA PHE A 382 -15.72 6.14 -9.13
C PHE A 382 -15.56 6.24 -10.66
N LEU A 383 -15.20 5.15 -11.33
CA LEU A 383 -15.09 5.11 -12.79
C LEU A 383 -16.43 5.35 -13.48
N ASP A 384 -17.53 4.74 -12.99
CA ASP A 384 -18.87 5.01 -13.50
C ASP A 384 -19.24 6.50 -13.38
N HIS A 385 -18.88 7.13 -12.26
CA HIS A 385 -19.07 8.56 -12.07
C HIS A 385 -18.22 9.43 -13.02
N ILE A 386 -16.97 9.03 -13.30
CA ILE A 386 -16.12 9.74 -14.26
C ILE A 386 -16.73 9.66 -15.65
N TYR A 387 -17.14 8.46 -16.08
CA TYR A 387 -17.79 8.23 -17.36
C TYR A 387 -19.05 9.10 -17.54
N ASP A 388 -19.90 9.20 -16.50
CA ASP A 388 -21.09 10.07 -16.53
C ASP A 388 -20.79 11.57 -16.57
N SER A 389 -19.64 11.97 -16.04
CA SER A 389 -19.28 13.39 -15.91
C SER A 389 -18.45 13.92 -17.08
N GLN A 390 -17.79 13.04 -17.85
CA GLN A 390 -16.81 13.42 -18.89
C GLN A 390 -16.95 12.56 -20.16
N ASP A 391 -17.46 13.18 -21.21
CA ASP A 391 -17.83 12.56 -22.50
C ASP A 391 -16.64 12.07 -23.37
N LYS A 392 -15.38 12.31 -22.95
CA LYS A 392 -14.17 12.03 -23.75
C LYS A 392 -12.98 11.44 -22.96
N THR A 393 -13.24 10.89 -21.78
CA THR A 393 -12.18 10.27 -20.96
C THR A 393 -12.27 8.76 -21.10
N GLY A 394 -11.24 8.15 -21.68
CA GLY A 394 -11.11 6.71 -21.74
C GLY A 394 -10.78 6.12 -20.37
N ILE A 395 -11.26 4.91 -20.11
CA ILE A 395 -11.05 4.19 -18.85
C ILE A 395 -10.40 2.85 -19.17
N LEU A 396 -9.25 2.58 -18.57
CA LEU A 396 -8.57 1.29 -18.65
C LEU A 396 -8.51 0.65 -17.25
N PHE A 397 -9.29 -0.40 -17.04
CA PHE A 397 -9.30 -1.17 -15.79
C PHE A 397 -8.57 -2.51 -16.01
N ILE A 398 -7.51 -2.73 -15.23
CA ILE A 398 -6.68 -3.93 -15.29
C ILE A 398 -6.81 -4.68 -13.96
N ASP A 399 -7.43 -5.86 -13.98
CA ASP A 399 -7.39 -6.79 -12.85
C ASP A 399 -6.07 -7.57 -12.88
N SER A 400 -5.24 -7.36 -11.87
CA SER A 400 -3.93 -7.99 -11.78
C SER A 400 -4.02 -9.51 -11.72
N ASN A 401 -5.11 -10.10 -11.21
CA ASN A 401 -5.29 -11.56 -11.18
C ASN A 401 -5.37 -12.15 -12.59
N GLU A 402 -6.06 -11.46 -13.50
CA GLU A 402 -6.35 -11.99 -14.84
C GLU A 402 -5.11 -12.04 -15.72
N ILE A 403 -4.15 -11.15 -15.47
CA ILE A 403 -2.94 -10.98 -16.31
C ILE A 403 -1.66 -11.52 -15.67
N ILE A 404 -1.74 -12.10 -14.48
CA ILE A 404 -0.54 -12.42 -13.68
C ILE A 404 0.36 -13.48 -14.33
N ASP A 405 -0.24 -14.44 -15.02
CA ASP A 405 0.49 -15.50 -15.72
C ASP A 405 1.20 -14.95 -16.97
N ASP A 406 0.53 -14.02 -17.68
CA ASP A 406 1.12 -13.29 -18.80
C ASP A 406 2.27 -12.38 -18.36
N LEU A 407 2.12 -11.72 -17.22
CA LEU A 407 3.19 -10.93 -16.60
C LEU A 407 4.36 -11.82 -16.18
N ALA A 408 4.10 -13.02 -15.64
CA ALA A 408 5.14 -13.96 -15.23
C ALA A 408 6.06 -14.40 -16.38
N SER A 409 5.56 -14.38 -17.62
CA SER A 409 6.33 -14.68 -18.82
C SER A 409 7.38 -13.61 -19.18
N GLN A 410 7.27 -12.40 -18.63
CA GLN A 410 8.19 -11.30 -18.89
C GLN A 410 9.43 -11.36 -17.98
N GLU A 411 10.56 -10.83 -18.47
CA GLU A 411 11.82 -10.83 -17.70
C GLU A 411 11.79 -9.84 -16.52
N LYS A 412 11.25 -8.64 -16.74
CA LYS A 412 11.16 -7.58 -15.74
C LYS A 412 9.93 -6.73 -15.98
N ILE A 413 9.22 -6.40 -14.90
CA ILE A 413 8.03 -5.55 -14.92
C ILE A 413 8.35 -4.28 -14.14
N ASN A 414 8.31 -3.13 -14.82
CA ASN A 414 8.67 -1.83 -14.24
C ASN A 414 7.92 -0.63 -14.85
N ASP A 415 6.96 -0.85 -15.74
CA ASP A 415 6.22 0.22 -16.40
C ASP A 415 4.72 -0.15 -16.52
N VAL A 416 3.84 0.84 -16.51
CA VAL A 416 2.39 0.63 -16.65
C VAL A 416 2.06 0.01 -18.01
N TYR A 417 2.90 0.26 -19.02
CA TYR A 417 2.78 -0.39 -20.32
C TYR A 417 2.89 -1.92 -20.26
N ASP A 418 3.67 -2.47 -19.32
CA ASP A 418 3.86 -3.92 -19.19
C ASP A 418 2.53 -4.61 -18.79
N PHE A 419 1.76 -3.96 -17.92
CA PHE A 419 0.42 -4.39 -17.49
C PHE A 419 -0.59 -4.30 -18.63
N TYR A 420 -0.59 -3.18 -19.36
CA TYR A 420 -1.44 -3.02 -20.54
C TYR A 420 -1.13 -4.08 -21.60
N GLN A 421 0.15 -4.32 -21.88
CA GLN A 421 0.56 -5.30 -22.88
C GLN A 421 0.11 -6.71 -22.50
N ALA A 422 0.20 -7.08 -21.21
CA ALA A 422 -0.28 -8.37 -20.72
C ALA A 422 -1.79 -8.53 -20.95
N GLN A 423 -2.60 -7.52 -20.63
CA GLN A 423 -4.05 -7.56 -20.87
C GLN A 423 -4.40 -7.60 -22.37
N ALA A 424 -3.69 -6.81 -23.19
CA ALA A 424 -3.96 -6.66 -24.61
C ALA A 424 -3.49 -7.85 -25.48
N LYS A 425 -2.78 -8.84 -24.92
CA LYS A 425 -2.43 -10.08 -25.65
C LYS A 425 -3.66 -10.89 -26.03
N ASN A 426 -4.73 -10.81 -25.24
CA ASN A 426 -5.92 -11.64 -25.40
C ASN A 426 -6.95 -11.05 -26.38
N ASP A 427 -6.67 -9.89 -27.00
CA ASP A 427 -7.62 -9.16 -27.83
C ASP A 427 -6.97 -8.67 -29.14
N ASP A 428 -7.29 -9.34 -30.26
CA ASP A 428 -6.70 -9.05 -31.59
C ASP A 428 -7.54 -8.10 -32.44
N ASN A 429 -8.73 -7.72 -31.99
CA ASN A 429 -9.71 -6.98 -32.80
C ASN A 429 -9.56 -5.45 -32.74
N TYR A 430 -8.62 -4.91 -31.95
CA TYR A 430 -8.51 -3.48 -31.67
C TYR A 430 -7.11 -2.91 -31.92
N ASN A 431 -7.06 -1.62 -32.26
CA ASN A 431 -5.79 -0.88 -32.42
C ASN A 431 -5.10 -0.74 -31.06
N LYS A 432 -3.98 -1.42 -30.87
CA LYS A 432 -3.25 -1.43 -29.60
C LYS A 432 -2.45 -0.15 -29.39
N PHE A 433 -2.35 0.31 -28.15
CA PHE A 433 -1.46 1.39 -27.77
C PHE A 433 0.01 0.98 -27.99
N SER A 434 0.78 1.85 -28.63
CA SER A 434 2.23 1.85 -28.45
C SER A 434 2.57 2.40 -27.06
N LYS A 435 3.79 2.16 -26.57
CA LYS A 435 4.24 2.69 -25.28
C LYS A 435 4.18 4.22 -25.23
N GLU A 436 4.52 4.87 -26.32
CA GLU A 436 4.50 6.33 -26.48
C GLU A 436 3.06 6.86 -26.49
N LEU A 437 2.15 6.21 -27.22
CA LEU A 437 0.74 6.60 -27.28
C LEU A 437 0.05 6.43 -25.93
N LEU A 438 0.35 5.36 -25.17
CA LEU A 438 -0.18 5.16 -23.82
C LEU A 438 0.31 6.25 -22.87
N LYS A 439 1.60 6.57 -22.89
CA LYS A 439 2.16 7.66 -22.06
C LYS A 439 1.51 8.99 -22.38
N LEU A 440 1.34 9.28 -23.67
CA LEU A 440 0.78 10.54 -24.13
C LEU A 440 -0.72 10.67 -23.80
N SER A 441 -1.51 9.59 -23.95
CA SER A 441 -2.94 9.60 -23.62
C SER A 441 -3.19 9.82 -22.12
N VAL A 442 -2.35 9.22 -21.27
CA VAL A 442 -2.41 9.38 -19.82
C VAL A 442 -1.93 10.77 -19.39
N ASP A 443 -0.79 11.26 -19.88
CA ASP A 443 -0.28 12.60 -19.52
C ASP A 443 -1.25 13.71 -19.94
N ASN A 444 -1.94 13.53 -21.08
CA ASN A 444 -2.99 14.43 -21.55
C ASN A 444 -4.27 14.41 -20.70
N GLY A 445 -4.43 13.43 -19.81
CA GLY A 445 -5.66 13.22 -19.05
C GLY A 445 -6.82 12.67 -19.89
N SER A 446 -6.54 12.14 -21.08
CA SER A 446 -7.55 11.49 -21.93
C SER A 446 -7.80 10.03 -21.53
N LEU A 447 -6.95 9.45 -20.69
CA LEU A 447 -7.05 8.07 -20.23
C LEU A 447 -6.78 8.00 -18.71
N ILE A 448 -7.71 7.42 -17.95
CA ILE A 448 -7.48 6.98 -16.57
C ILE A 448 -7.15 5.50 -16.56
N ILE A 449 -6.11 5.12 -15.79
CA ILE A 449 -5.70 3.72 -15.64
C ILE A 449 -5.95 3.27 -14.20
N VAL A 450 -6.52 2.07 -14.04
CA VAL A 450 -6.67 1.40 -12.76
C VAL A 450 -5.94 0.07 -12.80
N LEU A 451 -5.04 -0.13 -11.83
CA LEU A 451 -4.38 -1.41 -11.55
C LEU A 451 -4.96 -1.97 -10.25
N ASP A 452 -5.94 -2.86 -10.38
CA ASP A 452 -6.59 -3.49 -9.25
C ASP A 452 -5.80 -4.72 -8.78
N GLY A 453 -5.53 -4.85 -7.48
CA GLY A 453 -4.89 -6.04 -6.91
C GLY A 453 -3.38 -6.12 -7.09
N ILE A 454 -2.64 -5.00 -7.05
CA ILE A 454 -1.17 -5.03 -7.22
C ILE A 454 -0.47 -5.91 -6.17
N ASP A 455 -1.09 -6.13 -5.00
CA ASP A 455 -0.62 -7.05 -3.97
C ASP A 455 -0.44 -8.48 -4.48
N GLU A 456 -1.27 -8.91 -5.43
CA GLU A 456 -1.19 -10.25 -6.02
C GLU A 456 0.06 -10.36 -6.89
N VAL A 457 0.39 -9.31 -7.65
CA VAL A 457 1.63 -9.22 -8.45
C VAL A 457 2.86 -9.22 -7.56
N ILE A 458 2.85 -8.41 -6.49
CA ILE A 458 3.94 -8.37 -5.50
C ILE A 458 4.15 -9.76 -4.88
N ALA A 459 3.05 -10.44 -4.52
CA ALA A 459 3.08 -11.74 -3.87
C ALA A 459 3.54 -12.88 -4.80
N LYS A 460 3.13 -12.89 -6.07
CA LYS A 460 3.46 -13.99 -7.00
C LYS A 460 4.77 -13.78 -7.76
N LEU A 461 5.09 -12.55 -8.16
CA LEU A 461 6.24 -12.29 -9.03
C LEU A 461 7.54 -11.94 -8.29
N GLY A 462 7.44 -11.59 -7.00
CA GLY A 462 8.60 -11.36 -6.13
C GLY A 462 9.63 -10.43 -6.76
N SER A 463 10.86 -10.92 -6.98
CA SER A 463 11.96 -10.13 -7.52
C SER A 463 11.81 -9.68 -8.97
N LYS A 464 10.90 -10.30 -9.75
CA LYS A 464 10.65 -9.89 -11.16
C LYS A 464 9.90 -8.55 -11.24
N PHE A 465 9.15 -8.21 -10.20
CA PHE A 465 8.42 -6.96 -10.11
C PHE A 465 9.15 -5.97 -9.19
N ASP A 466 9.81 -5.00 -9.80
CA ASP A 466 10.49 -3.93 -9.06
C ASP A 466 9.54 -2.76 -8.86
N ILE A 467 8.78 -2.81 -7.77
CA ILE A 467 7.78 -1.80 -7.45
C ILE A 467 8.37 -0.39 -7.30
N ASN A 468 9.61 -0.25 -6.83
CA ASN A 468 10.21 1.09 -6.70
C ASN A 468 10.51 1.69 -8.07
N SER A 469 11.13 0.90 -8.95
CA SER A 469 11.33 1.31 -10.36
C SER A 469 9.99 1.58 -11.06
N PHE A 470 8.95 0.81 -10.75
CA PHE A 470 7.60 1.00 -11.28
C PHE A 470 6.94 2.32 -10.82
N LEU A 471 7.05 2.65 -9.53
CA LEU A 471 6.51 3.91 -9.01
C LEU A 471 7.29 5.14 -9.52
N GLU A 472 8.60 4.99 -9.69
CA GLU A 472 9.46 5.99 -10.34
C GLU A 472 9.08 6.19 -11.81
N SER A 473 8.76 5.12 -12.54
CA SER A 473 8.36 5.22 -13.95
C SER A 473 7.03 5.96 -14.12
N ILE A 474 6.06 5.78 -13.23
CA ILE A 474 4.81 6.56 -13.24
C ILE A 474 5.09 8.05 -13.07
N SER A 475 5.90 8.41 -12.08
CA SER A 475 6.19 9.81 -11.77
C SER A 475 6.99 10.50 -12.87
N ASN A 476 7.91 9.79 -13.51
CA ASN A 476 8.84 10.36 -14.49
C ASN A 476 8.41 10.22 -15.96
N ASN A 477 7.55 9.26 -16.30
CA ASN A 477 7.19 9.00 -17.69
C ASN A 477 5.78 9.44 -18.07
N TYR A 478 4.88 9.56 -17.09
CA TYR A 478 3.45 9.78 -17.34
C TYR A 478 2.99 11.19 -16.94
N SER A 479 3.85 12.06 -16.38
CA SER A 479 3.46 13.39 -15.90
C SER A 479 4.45 14.49 -16.35
N ASN A 480 4.70 14.57 -17.65
CA ASN A 480 5.81 15.37 -18.20
C ASN A 480 5.39 16.64 -18.94
N VAL A 481 4.26 16.64 -19.66
CA VAL A 481 3.85 17.77 -20.52
C VAL A 481 2.67 18.49 -19.90
N LEU A 482 1.53 17.80 -19.79
CA LEU A 482 0.29 18.40 -19.28
C LEU A 482 0.04 18.10 -17.80
N GLU A 483 0.74 17.11 -17.23
CA GLU A 483 0.64 16.74 -15.82
C GLU A 483 -0.78 16.32 -15.39
N LYS A 484 -1.61 15.85 -16.32
CA LYS A 484 -3.01 15.46 -16.06
C LYS A 484 -3.18 13.97 -15.81
N ALA A 485 -2.08 13.21 -15.74
CA ALA A 485 -2.13 11.78 -15.49
C ALA A 485 -2.94 11.39 -14.27
N LYS A 486 -3.68 10.29 -14.41
CA LYS A 486 -4.50 9.67 -13.36
C LYS A 486 -4.35 8.16 -13.41
N ILE A 487 -3.63 7.64 -12.43
CA ILE A 487 -3.41 6.22 -12.24
C ILE A 487 -3.84 5.86 -10.81
N ILE A 488 -4.72 4.86 -10.68
CA ILE A 488 -5.17 4.32 -9.41
C ILE A 488 -4.56 2.94 -9.23
N ILE A 489 -3.99 2.69 -8.07
CA ILE A 489 -3.55 1.36 -7.66
C ILE A 489 -4.38 0.93 -6.46
N THR A 490 -4.88 -0.31 -6.46
CA THR A 490 -5.43 -0.92 -5.23
C THR A 490 -4.43 -1.93 -4.69
N CYS A 491 -4.26 -1.94 -3.37
CA CYS A 491 -3.31 -2.82 -2.70
C CYS A 491 -3.81 -3.20 -1.30
N ARG A 492 -3.38 -4.34 -0.76
CA ARG A 492 -3.52 -4.61 0.68
C ARG A 492 -2.55 -3.74 1.48
N ASP A 493 -3.03 -3.25 2.61
CA ASP A 493 -2.28 -2.41 3.56
C ASP A 493 -0.93 -3.02 3.95
N TYR A 494 -0.90 -4.29 4.34
CA TYR A 494 0.33 -5.00 4.70
C TYR A 494 1.39 -4.94 3.60
N PHE A 495 1.01 -5.28 2.36
CA PHE A 495 1.94 -5.28 1.23
C PHE A 495 2.43 -3.87 0.94
N TRP A 496 1.52 -2.90 0.88
CA TRP A 496 1.85 -1.51 0.55
C TRP A 496 2.72 -0.83 1.60
N ASP A 497 2.45 -1.05 2.89
CA ASP A 497 3.16 -0.40 3.99
C ASP A 497 4.53 -1.04 4.27
N SER A 498 4.74 -2.28 3.80
CA SER A 498 6.05 -2.94 3.84
C SER A 498 7.06 -2.35 2.86
N LEU A 499 6.61 -1.56 1.87
CA LEU A 499 7.44 -1.04 0.79
C LEU A 499 8.25 0.19 1.22
N LYS A 500 9.51 0.24 0.78
CA LYS A 500 10.38 1.41 0.93
C LYS A 500 10.08 2.43 -0.16
N LYS A 501 9.17 3.35 0.12
CA LYS A 501 8.75 4.38 -0.85
C LYS A 501 9.76 5.53 -0.86
N ASN A 502 10.40 5.75 -2.00
CA ASN A 502 11.28 6.90 -2.23
C ASN A 502 10.53 8.15 -2.70
N ILE A 503 9.26 7.98 -3.09
CA ILE A 503 8.40 9.02 -3.65
C ILE A 503 7.19 9.20 -2.74
N LYS A 504 6.75 10.45 -2.58
CA LYS A 504 5.52 10.77 -1.87
C LYS A 504 4.31 10.49 -2.75
N ILE A 505 3.50 9.52 -2.37
CA ILE A 505 2.33 9.05 -3.12
C ILE A 505 1.06 9.39 -2.35
N SER A 506 -0.01 9.77 -3.05
CA SER A 506 -1.32 9.98 -2.44
C SER A 506 -1.91 8.64 -2.01
N GLU A 507 -2.40 8.53 -0.78
CA GLU A 507 -2.94 7.27 -0.23
C GLU A 507 -4.33 7.48 0.37
N ILE A 508 -5.22 6.49 0.18
CA ILE A 508 -6.51 6.37 0.85
C ILE A 508 -6.55 5.04 1.58
N THR A 509 -6.69 5.07 2.91
CA THR A 509 -6.88 3.86 3.73
C THR A 509 -8.35 3.68 4.06
N LEU A 510 -8.96 2.62 3.54
CA LEU A 510 -10.38 2.34 3.80
C LEU A 510 -10.62 1.77 5.19
N LYS A 511 -11.67 2.25 5.84
CA LYS A 511 -12.19 1.71 7.10
C LYS A 511 -13.27 0.66 6.86
N PRO A 512 -13.41 -0.29 7.79
CA PRO A 512 -14.58 -1.15 7.83
C PRO A 512 -15.87 -0.34 8.06
N PHE A 513 -17.01 -0.97 7.79
CA PHE A 513 -18.31 -0.37 8.01
C PHE A 513 -18.62 -0.25 9.50
N SER A 514 -19.23 0.87 9.86
CA SER A 514 -19.91 1.01 11.15
C SER A 514 -21.26 0.30 11.11
N LYS A 515 -21.90 0.10 12.26
CA LYS A 515 -23.28 -0.42 12.33
C LYS A 515 -24.25 0.33 11.39
N ASN A 516 -24.14 1.64 11.30
CA ASN A 516 -24.99 2.44 10.41
C ASN A 516 -24.75 2.13 8.93
N LEU A 517 -23.49 2.00 8.52
CA LEU A 517 -23.13 1.66 7.13
C LEU A 517 -23.49 0.21 6.78
N ALA A 518 -23.41 -0.71 7.75
CA ALA A 518 -23.87 -2.08 7.59
C ALA A 518 -25.40 -2.16 7.40
N VAL A 519 -26.16 -1.39 8.20
CA VAL A 519 -27.60 -1.25 8.02
C VAL A 519 -27.93 -0.66 6.64
N GLU A 520 -27.22 0.39 6.22
CA GLU A 520 -27.39 0.98 4.89
C GLU A 520 -27.14 -0.04 3.78
N PHE A 521 -26.08 -0.85 3.90
CA PHE A 521 -25.74 -1.90 2.96
C PHE A 521 -26.89 -2.92 2.83
N PHE A 522 -27.39 -3.44 3.96
CA PHE A 522 -28.51 -4.38 3.95
C PHE A 522 -29.82 -3.75 3.48
N SER A 523 -30.05 -2.47 3.81
CA SER A 523 -31.20 -1.70 3.32
C SER A 523 -31.23 -1.62 1.80
N GLN A 524 -30.09 -1.38 1.15
CA GLN A 524 -29.97 -1.44 -0.31
C GLN A 524 -30.14 -2.88 -0.81
N ALA A 525 -29.46 -3.85 -0.19
CA ALA A 525 -29.47 -5.25 -0.63
C ALA A 525 -30.86 -5.91 -0.58
N PHE A 526 -31.68 -5.58 0.41
CA PHE A 526 -33.01 -6.15 0.61
C PHE A 526 -34.14 -5.17 0.27
N LYS A 527 -33.85 -4.08 -0.45
CA LYS A 527 -34.86 -3.09 -0.87
C LYS A 527 -35.75 -2.61 0.30
N GLN A 528 -35.13 -2.33 1.45
CA GLN A 528 -35.78 -1.88 2.70
C GLN A 528 -36.69 -2.92 3.41
N ASP A 529 -36.58 -4.22 3.12
CA ASP A 529 -37.28 -5.28 3.87
C ASP A 529 -36.72 -5.42 5.29
N ARG A 530 -37.43 -4.85 6.27
CA ARG A 530 -37.00 -4.79 7.68
C ARG A 530 -36.72 -6.16 8.29
N ILE A 531 -37.54 -7.18 7.99
CA ILE A 531 -37.40 -8.52 8.59
C ILE A 531 -36.08 -9.15 8.14
N LYS A 532 -35.75 -9.02 6.85
CA LYS A 532 -34.48 -9.53 6.30
C LYS A 532 -33.29 -8.71 6.79
N ILE A 533 -33.44 -7.39 6.93
CA ILE A 533 -32.39 -6.51 7.45
C ILE A 533 -32.08 -6.84 8.91
N ASP A 534 -33.09 -6.95 9.77
CA ASP A 534 -32.91 -7.28 11.19
C ASP A 534 -32.21 -8.64 11.34
N LYS A 535 -32.69 -9.65 10.61
CA LYS A 535 -32.05 -10.97 10.56
C LYS A 535 -30.59 -10.93 10.06
N ALA A 536 -30.30 -10.09 9.06
CA ALA A 536 -28.94 -9.93 8.55
C ALA A 536 -28.02 -9.24 9.55
N MET A 537 -28.54 -8.24 10.26
CA MET A 537 -27.82 -7.55 11.33
C MET A 537 -27.55 -8.48 12.51
N ASP A 538 -28.51 -9.30 12.95
CA ASP A 538 -28.32 -10.29 14.00
C ASP A 538 -27.20 -11.29 13.64
N MET A 539 -27.16 -11.71 12.37
CA MET A 539 -26.07 -12.57 11.88
C MET A 539 -24.74 -11.82 11.84
N ALA A 540 -24.73 -10.58 11.34
CA ALA A 540 -23.52 -9.76 11.24
C ALA A 540 -22.93 -9.42 12.61
N GLU A 541 -23.76 -9.24 13.65
CA GLU A 541 -23.31 -8.99 15.01
C GLU A 541 -22.47 -10.13 15.59
N LYS A 542 -22.75 -11.39 15.21
CA LYS A 542 -21.91 -12.54 15.60
C LYS A 542 -20.49 -12.49 15.05
N PHE A 543 -20.27 -11.71 13.97
CA PHE A 543 -18.97 -11.51 13.33
C PHE A 543 -18.40 -10.11 13.57
N ALA A 544 -19.12 -9.25 14.30
CA ALA A 544 -18.72 -7.88 14.56
C ALA A 544 -17.64 -7.82 15.65
N ILE A 545 -16.75 -6.84 15.57
CA ILE A 545 -15.71 -6.60 16.58
C ILE A 545 -16.27 -5.67 17.68
N GLU A 546 -16.16 -6.07 18.94
CA GLU A 546 -16.27 -5.14 20.08
C GLU A 546 -14.88 -4.58 20.41
N ARG A 547 -14.57 -3.34 19.99
CA ARG A 547 -13.36 -2.66 20.46
C ARG A 547 -13.71 -1.85 21.72
N SER A 548 -13.71 -2.49 22.89
CA SER A 548 -14.00 -1.89 24.21
C SER A 548 -15.41 -1.31 24.39
N MET A 549 -15.84 -1.11 25.65
CA MET A 549 -17.20 -0.75 26.08
C MET A 549 -17.78 0.54 25.47
N GLU A 550 -17.01 1.32 24.70
CA GLU A 550 -17.43 2.60 24.10
C GLU A 550 -17.49 2.60 22.55
N THR A 551 -17.07 1.55 21.83
CA THR A 551 -17.14 1.56 20.35
C THR A 551 -18.19 0.61 19.77
N LYS A 552 -19.00 1.15 18.85
CA LYS A 552 -20.01 0.42 18.07
C LYS A 552 -19.33 -0.64 17.18
N GLY A 553 -20.01 -1.77 17.00
CA GLY A 553 -19.53 -2.90 16.19
C GLY A 553 -18.99 -2.49 14.81
N ILE A 554 -17.93 -3.19 14.39
CA ILE A 554 -17.19 -2.98 13.14
C ILE A 554 -17.49 -4.16 12.20
N TYR A 555 -17.82 -3.88 10.93
CA TYR A 555 -18.31 -4.86 9.96
C TYR A 555 -17.50 -4.85 8.65
N ILE A 556 -17.12 -6.02 8.13
CA ILE A 556 -16.42 -6.14 6.85
C ILE A 556 -17.43 -6.24 5.69
N PRO A 557 -17.36 -5.39 4.65
CA PRO A 557 -18.30 -5.43 3.53
C PRO A 557 -18.45 -6.81 2.86
N TYR A 558 -17.33 -7.52 2.65
CA TYR A 558 -17.39 -8.88 2.10
C TYR A 558 -18.21 -9.87 2.95
N ILE A 559 -18.11 -9.79 4.28
CA ILE A 559 -18.93 -10.63 5.19
C ILE A 559 -20.41 -10.28 5.03
N LEU A 560 -20.74 -8.99 4.93
CA LEU A 560 -22.12 -8.55 4.74
C LEU A 560 -22.70 -9.07 3.42
N ASP A 561 -21.93 -9.01 2.33
CA ASP A 561 -22.34 -9.53 1.02
C ASP A 561 -22.60 -11.05 1.07
N MET A 562 -21.74 -11.82 1.75
CA MET A 562 -21.95 -13.26 1.99
C MET A 562 -23.23 -13.54 2.80
N LEU A 563 -23.55 -12.71 3.80
CA LEU A 563 -24.79 -12.82 4.57
C LEU A 563 -26.03 -12.52 3.71
N VAL A 564 -25.94 -11.54 2.79
CA VAL A 564 -27.01 -11.26 1.82
C VAL A 564 -27.29 -12.48 0.97
N TYR A 565 -26.25 -13.11 0.43
CA TYR A 565 -26.36 -14.34 -0.34
C TYR A 565 -27.06 -15.46 0.46
N LEU A 566 -26.60 -15.72 1.69
CA LEU A 566 -27.18 -16.74 2.57
C LEU A 566 -28.67 -16.51 2.87
N ILE A 567 -29.07 -15.25 3.10
CA ILE A 567 -30.46 -14.92 3.41
C ILE A 567 -31.33 -15.03 2.17
N ARG A 568 -30.84 -14.60 0.99
CA ARG A 568 -31.56 -14.76 -0.28
C ARG A 568 -31.81 -16.23 -0.58
N GLN A 569 -30.79 -17.08 -0.48
CA GLN A 569 -30.94 -18.53 -0.65
C GLN A 569 -31.92 -19.15 0.35
N LYS A 570 -31.84 -18.79 1.64
CA LYS A 570 -32.81 -19.27 2.64
C LYS A 570 -34.24 -18.81 2.37
N SER A 571 -34.43 -17.67 1.69
CA SER A 571 -35.75 -17.18 1.28
C SER A 571 -36.24 -17.75 -0.06
N GLU A 572 -35.32 -18.25 -0.90
CA GLU A 572 -35.60 -18.76 -2.25
C GLU A 572 -35.67 -20.29 -2.32
N MET A 573 -35.26 -21.02 -1.28
CA MET A 573 -35.33 -22.49 -1.24
C MET A 573 -36.48 -23.04 -0.38
N LEU A 574 -37.49 -23.58 -1.06
CA LEU A 574 -37.82 -25.00 -0.91
C LEU A 574 -36.51 -25.79 -1.14
N CYS A 575 -36.16 -26.67 -0.21
CA CYS A 575 -34.97 -27.53 -0.22
C CYS A 575 -34.60 -28.06 -1.62
N ASP A 576 -33.33 -27.93 -2.05
CA ASP A 576 -32.58 -28.95 -2.83
C ASP A 576 -31.21 -28.49 -3.43
N GLU A 577 -30.88 -27.18 -3.49
CA GLU A 577 -29.62 -26.72 -4.13
C GLU A 577 -28.44 -26.49 -3.16
N LEU A 578 -28.68 -26.24 -1.87
CA LEU A 578 -27.60 -26.24 -0.85
C LEU A 578 -26.97 -27.63 -0.67
N SER A 579 -27.70 -28.69 -1.00
CA SER A 579 -27.22 -30.08 -1.04
C SER A 579 -26.33 -30.40 -2.24
N ASN A 580 -26.40 -29.60 -3.32
CA ASN A 580 -25.68 -29.90 -4.58
C ASN A 580 -24.33 -29.19 -4.73
N ARG A 581 -24.02 -28.20 -3.89
CA ARG A 581 -22.61 -27.87 -3.59
C ARG A 581 -22.11 -28.87 -2.55
N ASN A 582 -21.80 -30.08 -3.00
CA ASN A 582 -21.08 -31.02 -2.17
C ASN A 582 -19.78 -30.34 -1.69
N LEU A 583 -19.62 -30.24 -0.36
CA LEU A 583 -18.36 -29.94 0.34
C LEU A 583 -17.35 -31.09 0.09
N SER A 584 -17.09 -31.39 -1.18
CA SER A 584 -16.46 -32.67 -1.59
C SER A 584 -14.98 -32.74 -1.24
N ASN A 585 -14.37 -31.63 -0.81
CA ASN A 585 -12.92 -31.49 -0.78
C ASN A 585 -12.33 -31.16 0.61
N SER A 586 -13.14 -30.93 1.65
CA SER A 586 -12.62 -30.75 3.02
C SER A 586 -12.75 -32.03 3.83
N ASN A 587 -11.64 -32.56 4.34
CA ASN A 587 -11.66 -33.70 5.28
C ASN A 587 -11.95 -33.26 6.74
N LEU A 588 -12.11 -31.96 6.95
CA LEU A 588 -12.36 -31.34 8.25
C LEU A 588 -13.86 -31.08 8.38
N LEU A 589 -14.42 -31.24 9.58
CA LEU A 589 -15.86 -31.20 9.95
C LEU A 589 -16.58 -29.85 9.69
N LEU A 590 -16.27 -29.18 8.59
CA LEU A 590 -17.00 -28.05 8.08
C LEU A 590 -18.32 -28.53 7.48
N SER A 591 -19.39 -27.78 7.73
CA SER A 591 -20.72 -28.11 7.22
C SER A 591 -21.39 -26.89 6.63
N ASN A 592 -21.90 -27.00 5.39
CA ASN A 592 -22.74 -25.98 4.76
C ASN A 592 -24.01 -25.64 5.55
N LYS A 593 -24.42 -26.50 6.49
CA LYS A 593 -25.55 -26.25 7.39
C LYS A 593 -25.20 -25.24 8.49
N ILE A 594 -23.91 -25.14 8.85
CA ILE A 594 -23.39 -24.23 9.87
C ILE A 594 -22.91 -22.96 9.18
N GLN A 595 -23.56 -21.84 9.48
CA GLN A 595 -23.32 -20.57 8.77
C GLN A 595 -21.87 -20.07 8.89
N ASN A 596 -21.25 -20.26 10.06
CA ASN A 596 -19.87 -19.87 10.31
C ASN A 596 -18.89 -20.65 9.44
N ASP A 597 -19.18 -21.94 9.18
CA ASP A 597 -18.30 -22.81 8.38
C ASP A 597 -18.30 -22.37 6.92
N PHE A 598 -19.50 -22.16 6.36
CA PHE A 598 -19.64 -21.65 5.00
C PHE A 598 -18.91 -20.32 4.80
N LEU A 599 -18.98 -19.41 5.79
CA LEU A 599 -18.30 -18.12 5.70
C LEU A 599 -16.78 -18.26 5.75
N ILE A 600 -16.26 -19.09 6.67
CA ILE A 600 -14.82 -19.35 6.78
C ILE A 600 -14.29 -20.03 5.52
N GLU A 601 -15.00 -21.04 5.02
CA GLU A 601 -14.69 -21.71 3.76
C GLU A 601 -14.64 -20.72 2.61
N SER A 602 -15.68 -19.89 2.44
CA SER A 602 -15.73 -18.88 1.39
C SER A 602 -14.56 -17.89 1.45
N VAL A 603 -14.15 -17.47 2.65
CA VAL A 603 -12.97 -16.61 2.84
C VAL A 603 -11.70 -17.36 2.42
N CYS A 604 -11.53 -18.61 2.84
CA CYS A 604 -10.33 -19.40 2.53
C CYS A 604 -10.23 -19.73 1.03
N GLU A 605 -11.33 -20.13 0.39
CA GLU A 605 -11.39 -20.42 -1.05
C GLU A 605 -11.03 -19.19 -1.88
N ARG A 606 -11.55 -18.01 -1.50
CA ARG A 606 -11.20 -16.75 -2.15
C ARG A 606 -9.70 -16.47 -2.10
N GLU A 607 -9.03 -16.78 -0.99
CA GLU A 607 -7.60 -16.54 -0.81
C GLU A 607 -6.73 -17.54 -1.58
N ILE A 608 -7.24 -18.74 -1.88
CA ILE A 608 -6.60 -19.67 -2.82
C ILE A 608 -6.51 -19.01 -4.19
N VAL A 609 -7.62 -18.48 -4.70
CA VAL A 609 -7.69 -17.87 -6.03
C VAL A 609 -6.79 -16.63 -6.12
N LYS A 610 -6.89 -15.72 -5.14
CA LYS A 610 -6.17 -14.43 -5.20
C LYS A 610 -4.67 -14.56 -4.99
N LEU A 611 -4.25 -15.31 -3.97
CA LEU A 611 -2.85 -15.31 -3.55
C LEU A 611 -2.10 -16.58 -3.97
N ASP A 612 -2.76 -17.57 -4.57
CA ASP A 612 -2.20 -18.89 -4.88
C ASP A 612 -1.52 -19.48 -3.63
N THR A 613 -2.34 -19.68 -2.59
CA THR A 613 -1.91 -20.04 -1.23
C THR A 613 -2.18 -21.51 -0.91
N LEU A 614 -2.10 -21.84 0.38
CA LEU A 614 -2.48 -23.14 0.93
C LEU A 614 -3.90 -23.53 0.48
N ASN A 615 -4.12 -24.82 0.21
CA ASN A 615 -5.47 -25.33 -0.01
C ASN A 615 -6.35 -25.18 1.25
N LEU A 616 -7.66 -25.36 1.10
CA LEU A 616 -8.64 -25.17 2.17
C LEU A 616 -8.27 -25.95 3.44
N ASP A 617 -8.04 -27.27 3.33
CA ASP A 617 -7.68 -28.13 4.47
C ASP A 617 -6.42 -27.65 5.20
N ALA A 618 -5.38 -27.26 4.47
CA ALA A 618 -4.14 -26.76 5.06
C ALA A 618 -4.35 -25.43 5.78
N GLN A 619 -5.15 -24.52 5.23
CA GLN A 619 -5.51 -23.26 5.90
C GLN A 619 -6.24 -23.52 7.21
N ILE A 620 -7.27 -24.37 7.20
CA ILE A 620 -8.06 -24.67 8.40
C ILE A 620 -7.20 -25.39 9.45
N LYS A 621 -6.39 -26.37 9.06
CA LYS A 621 -5.43 -27.04 9.97
C LYS A 621 -4.43 -26.05 10.57
N PHE A 622 -3.92 -25.12 9.77
CA PHE A 622 -3.03 -24.06 10.24
C PHE A 622 -3.72 -23.19 11.30
N PHE A 623 -4.95 -22.75 11.06
CA PHE A 623 -5.71 -21.95 12.03
C PHE A 623 -6.08 -22.73 13.30
N ILE A 624 -6.38 -24.03 13.18
CA ILE A 624 -6.57 -24.91 14.33
C ILE A 624 -5.30 -24.95 15.18
N LYS A 625 -4.13 -25.23 14.60
CA LYS A 625 -2.86 -25.24 15.35
C LYS A 625 -2.52 -23.89 15.97
N MET A 626 -2.73 -22.82 15.22
CA MET A 626 -2.54 -21.46 15.74
C MET A 626 -3.43 -21.18 16.96
N SER A 627 -4.66 -21.71 16.98
CA SER A 627 -5.59 -21.54 18.10
C SER A 627 -5.25 -22.42 19.30
N VAL A 628 -4.97 -23.71 19.04
CA VAL A 628 -4.78 -24.74 20.07
C VAL A 628 -3.38 -24.67 20.71
N ASP A 629 -2.34 -24.50 19.90
CA ASP A 629 -0.95 -24.60 20.39
C ASP A 629 -0.35 -23.25 20.76
N LYS A 630 -0.91 -22.16 20.22
CA LYS A 630 -0.32 -20.83 20.27
C LYS A 630 -1.31 -19.75 20.75
N GLU A 631 -2.47 -20.14 21.27
CA GLU A 631 -3.48 -19.23 21.83
C GLU A 631 -3.86 -18.07 20.88
N GLY A 632 -3.95 -18.37 19.58
CA GLY A 632 -4.32 -17.40 18.55
C GLY A 632 -3.23 -16.38 18.21
N ARG A 633 -1.99 -16.57 18.70
CA ARG A 633 -0.84 -15.69 18.45
C ARG A 633 0.41 -16.49 18.07
N LEU A 634 0.84 -16.38 16.82
CA LEU A 634 1.94 -17.17 16.26
C LEU A 634 3.08 -16.25 15.81
N SER A 635 4.30 -16.48 16.27
CA SER A 635 5.46 -15.74 15.77
C SER A 635 5.78 -16.15 14.32
N LEU A 636 6.30 -15.22 13.51
CA LEU A 636 6.70 -15.53 12.13
C LEU A 636 7.81 -16.59 12.06
N TYR A 637 8.64 -16.70 13.10
CA TYR A 637 9.66 -17.74 13.23
C TYR A 637 9.04 -19.13 13.38
N ASP A 638 7.98 -19.24 14.18
CA ASP A 638 7.25 -20.49 14.40
C ASP A 638 6.27 -20.81 13.26
N ALA A 639 5.87 -19.81 12.47
CA ALA A 639 4.90 -20.01 11.40
C ALA A 639 5.37 -21.09 10.40
N LYS A 640 6.66 -21.12 10.08
CA LYS A 640 7.24 -22.10 9.17
C LYS A 640 7.16 -23.54 9.72
N SER A 641 7.34 -23.73 11.03
CA SER A 641 7.24 -25.07 11.62
C SER A 641 5.80 -25.55 11.64
N VAL A 642 4.86 -24.70 12.07
CA VAL A 642 3.42 -25.02 12.08
C VAL A 642 2.94 -25.36 10.67
N LEU A 643 3.35 -24.58 9.68
CA LEU A 643 2.97 -24.81 8.30
C LEU A 643 3.53 -26.15 7.77
N LYS A 644 4.80 -26.49 8.06
CA LYS A 644 5.40 -27.76 7.62
C LYS A 644 4.62 -28.97 8.15
N GLU A 645 4.12 -28.86 9.37
CA GLU A 645 3.36 -29.93 10.00
C GLU A 645 1.94 -30.08 9.42
N VAL A 646 1.37 -29.07 8.74
CA VAL A 646 0.02 -29.15 8.18
C VAL A 646 0.00 -29.40 6.67
N THR A 647 1.07 -29.07 5.94
CA THR A 647 1.15 -29.30 4.49
C THR A 647 1.95 -30.53 4.10
N GLU A 648 2.73 -31.11 5.03
CA GLU A 648 3.66 -32.22 4.76
C GLU A 648 4.66 -31.94 3.62
N ALA A 649 4.85 -30.65 3.27
CA ALA A 649 5.66 -30.21 2.14
C ALA A 649 6.72 -29.18 2.57
N SER A 650 7.74 -28.98 1.74
CA SER A 650 8.72 -27.90 1.92
C SER A 650 8.04 -26.54 1.71
N ILE A 651 8.23 -25.63 2.66
CA ILE A 651 7.54 -24.33 2.67
C ILE A 651 8.52 -23.23 2.36
N ASP A 652 8.20 -22.49 1.31
CA ASP A 652 8.90 -21.29 0.92
C ASP A 652 8.45 -20.10 1.80
N ASP A 653 9.35 -19.16 2.03
CA ASP A 653 9.09 -17.93 2.78
C ASP A 653 8.00 -17.07 2.09
N LEU A 654 7.79 -17.25 0.79
CA LEU A 654 6.67 -16.65 0.04
C LEU A 654 5.30 -17.04 0.63
N VAL A 655 5.11 -18.26 1.12
CA VAL A 655 3.84 -18.69 1.72
C VAL A 655 3.56 -17.91 3.00
N ILE A 656 4.61 -17.63 3.79
CA ILE A 656 4.51 -16.86 5.03
C ILE A 656 4.15 -15.41 4.71
N GLU A 657 4.77 -14.81 3.69
CA GLU A 657 4.40 -13.45 3.26
C GLU A 657 2.94 -13.36 2.80
N LYS A 658 2.45 -14.35 2.04
CA LYS A 658 1.04 -14.40 1.62
C LYS A 658 0.07 -14.47 2.82
N LEU A 659 0.40 -15.25 3.86
CA LEU A 659 -0.44 -15.38 5.06
C LEU A 659 -0.57 -14.08 5.87
N LYS A 660 0.41 -13.18 5.82
CA LYS A 660 0.33 -11.88 6.53
C LYS A 660 -0.77 -10.99 5.97
N GLY A 661 -1.12 -11.17 4.70
CA GLY A 661 -2.24 -10.50 4.06
C GLY A 661 -3.61 -11.16 4.29
N HIS A 662 -3.67 -12.34 4.92
CA HIS A 662 -4.89 -13.14 5.01
C HIS A 662 -6.01 -12.41 5.77
N PRO A 663 -7.29 -12.44 5.31
CA PRO A 663 -8.38 -11.69 5.92
C PRO A 663 -8.66 -12.07 7.39
N LEU A 664 -8.45 -13.34 7.75
CA LEU A 664 -8.64 -13.82 9.13
C LEU A 664 -7.48 -13.45 10.06
N LEU A 665 -6.37 -12.93 9.53
CA LEU A 665 -5.16 -12.63 10.28
C LEU A 665 -4.85 -11.13 10.28
N SER A 666 -4.06 -10.73 11.27
CA SER A 666 -3.37 -9.45 11.34
C SER A 666 -1.90 -9.72 11.65
N CYS A 667 -1.00 -9.00 10.99
CA CYS A 667 0.42 -9.05 11.28
C CYS A 667 0.80 -7.81 12.10
N CYS A 668 1.11 -8.00 13.37
CA CYS A 668 1.57 -6.94 14.26
C CYS A 668 3.01 -7.23 14.69
N GLY A 669 3.96 -6.43 14.20
CA GLY A 669 5.37 -6.67 14.41
C GLY A 669 5.79 -8.01 13.80
N ASN A 670 6.26 -8.94 14.64
CA ASN A 670 6.73 -10.26 14.23
C ASN A 670 5.73 -11.39 14.54
N ASN A 671 4.47 -11.06 14.80
CA ASN A 671 3.44 -12.02 15.16
C ASN A 671 2.24 -11.96 14.20
N LEU A 672 1.78 -13.12 13.77
CA LEU A 672 0.46 -13.36 13.22
C LEU A 672 -0.52 -13.52 14.38
N ILE A 673 -1.61 -12.77 14.35
CA ILE A 673 -2.66 -12.83 15.36
C ILE A 673 -3.98 -12.96 14.60
N PHE A 674 -4.95 -13.71 15.15
CA PHE A 674 -6.29 -13.67 14.60
C PHE A 674 -6.80 -12.24 14.62
N ARG A 675 -7.36 -11.81 13.48
CA ARG A 675 -7.92 -10.47 13.38
C ARG A 675 -9.07 -10.27 14.37
N TYR A 676 -9.78 -11.36 14.69
CA TYR A 676 -10.91 -11.39 15.62
C TYR A 676 -10.76 -12.52 16.64
N ASP A 677 -10.99 -12.22 17.92
CA ASP A 677 -10.78 -13.17 19.03
C ASP A 677 -11.70 -14.39 18.94
N PHE A 678 -12.90 -14.24 18.34
CA PHE A 678 -13.82 -15.36 18.17
C PHE A 678 -13.24 -16.47 17.29
N PHE A 679 -12.31 -16.16 16.36
CA PHE A 679 -11.67 -17.20 15.55
C PHE A 679 -10.89 -18.19 16.41
N ASN A 680 -10.20 -17.71 17.46
CA ASN A 680 -9.48 -18.58 18.38
C ASN A 680 -10.44 -19.60 19.02
N VAL A 681 -11.60 -19.14 19.47
CA VAL A 681 -12.63 -20.00 20.07
C VAL A 681 -13.26 -20.93 19.02
N TYR A 682 -13.60 -20.40 17.85
CA TYR A 682 -14.20 -21.15 16.74
C TYR A 682 -13.32 -22.34 16.29
N PHE A 683 -12.03 -22.12 16.08
CA PHE A 683 -11.12 -23.19 15.66
C PHE A 683 -10.83 -24.19 16.80
N LYS A 684 -10.90 -23.78 18.07
CA LYS A 684 -10.89 -24.71 19.22
C LYS A 684 -12.16 -25.59 19.24
N ILE A 685 -13.32 -25.06 18.88
CA ILE A 685 -14.57 -25.86 18.74
C ILE A 685 -14.38 -26.92 17.65
N ILE A 686 -13.86 -26.55 16.46
CA ILE A 686 -13.60 -27.52 15.37
C ILE A 686 -12.64 -28.62 15.84
N TYR A 687 -11.58 -28.25 16.56
CA TYR A 687 -10.62 -29.20 17.09
C TYR A 687 -11.26 -30.23 18.03
N VAL A 688 -12.04 -29.77 19.02
CA VAL A 688 -12.72 -30.67 19.97
C VAL A 688 -13.84 -31.46 19.30
N ALA A 689 -14.57 -30.87 18.35
CA ALA A 689 -15.55 -31.59 17.55
C ALA A 689 -14.90 -32.75 16.78
N SER A 690 -13.70 -32.53 16.22
CA SER A 690 -12.95 -33.59 15.52
C SER A 690 -12.55 -34.77 16.41
N TYR A 691 -12.35 -34.53 17.71
CA TYR A 691 -12.10 -35.58 18.69
C TYR A 691 -13.36 -36.42 18.94
N PHE A 692 -14.48 -35.77 19.28
CA PHE A 692 -15.73 -36.47 19.59
C PHE A 692 -16.36 -37.17 18.37
N SER A 693 -16.42 -36.51 17.22
CA SER A 693 -16.94 -37.14 15.99
C SER A 693 -16.02 -38.25 15.48
N GLY A 694 -14.71 -38.14 15.72
CA GLY A 694 -13.74 -39.14 15.31
C GLY A 694 -13.75 -40.41 16.16
N LYS A 695 -14.39 -40.39 17.34
CA LYS A 695 -14.55 -41.54 18.27
C LYS A 695 -13.25 -42.34 18.45
N ASN A 696 -12.12 -41.64 18.63
CA ASN A 696 -10.79 -42.25 18.74
C ASN A 696 -10.06 -41.78 20.00
N ILE A 697 -10.04 -42.63 21.02
CA ILE A 697 -9.49 -42.32 22.35
C ILE A 697 -8.00 -41.98 22.31
N ASN A 698 -7.25 -42.53 21.36
CA ASN A 698 -5.81 -42.28 21.23
C ASN A 698 -5.49 -40.81 20.90
N LYS A 699 -6.49 -40.03 20.47
CA LYS A 699 -6.34 -38.59 20.23
C LYS A 699 -6.54 -37.74 21.50
N LEU A 700 -6.88 -38.34 22.64
CA LEU A 700 -7.02 -37.65 23.93
C LEU A 700 -5.64 -37.25 24.47
N ASN A 701 -5.21 -36.05 24.10
CA ASN A 701 -3.98 -35.42 24.56
C ASN A 701 -4.26 -34.26 25.54
N SER A 702 -3.20 -33.69 26.12
CA SER A 702 -3.33 -32.59 27.10
C SER A 702 -4.03 -31.34 26.56
N ARG A 703 -4.01 -31.10 25.24
CA ARG A 703 -4.71 -29.97 24.61
C ARG A 703 -6.22 -30.21 24.54
N VAL A 704 -6.63 -31.42 24.14
CA VAL A 704 -8.04 -31.83 24.17
C VAL A 704 -8.58 -31.71 25.60
N GLU A 705 -7.83 -32.24 26.57
CA GLU A 705 -8.16 -32.17 28.00
C GLU A 705 -8.34 -30.72 28.47
N GLU A 706 -7.37 -29.85 28.15
CA GLU A 706 -7.39 -28.43 28.51
C GLU A 706 -8.59 -27.68 27.93
N ILE A 707 -8.89 -27.90 26.64
CA ILE A 707 -10.01 -27.21 25.98
C ILE A 707 -11.34 -27.71 26.54
N ILE A 708 -11.53 -29.02 26.66
CA ILE A 708 -12.73 -29.61 27.27
C ILE A 708 -12.91 -29.05 28.69
N ALA A 709 -11.87 -29.10 29.51
CA ALA A 709 -11.90 -28.65 30.90
C ALA A 709 -12.17 -27.15 31.05
N SER A 710 -11.77 -26.31 30.09
CA SER A 710 -11.82 -24.85 30.23
C SER A 710 -13.01 -24.21 29.53
N TYR A 711 -13.42 -24.74 28.37
CA TYR A 711 -14.40 -24.09 27.49
C TYR A 711 -15.78 -24.75 27.54
N ILE A 712 -15.87 -26.05 27.81
CA ILE A 712 -17.18 -26.72 27.89
C ILE A 712 -17.78 -26.43 29.26
N ARG A 713 -18.80 -25.57 29.27
CA ARG A 713 -19.58 -25.18 30.44
C ARG A 713 -21.06 -25.24 30.07
N TYR A 714 -21.90 -25.46 31.08
CA TYR A 714 -23.34 -25.44 30.87
C TYR A 714 -23.76 -24.05 30.38
N ASP A 715 -24.62 -24.02 29.35
CA ASP A 715 -25.27 -22.80 28.85
C ASP A 715 -24.29 -21.72 28.34
N ASN A 716 -23.24 -22.11 27.60
CA ASN A 716 -22.35 -21.18 26.92
C ASN A 716 -22.34 -21.37 25.39
N SER A 717 -21.92 -20.34 24.66
CA SER A 717 -21.88 -20.38 23.18
C SER A 717 -20.95 -21.45 22.61
N PHE A 718 -19.93 -21.87 23.37
CA PHE A 718 -19.01 -22.93 22.98
C PHE A 718 -19.73 -24.28 22.89
N ILE A 719 -20.53 -24.63 23.91
CA ILE A 719 -21.21 -25.92 23.96
C ILE A 719 -22.37 -25.99 22.96
N GLU A 720 -23.08 -24.89 22.75
CA GLU A 720 -24.10 -24.78 21.71
C GLU A 720 -23.50 -25.08 20.33
N SER A 721 -22.41 -24.38 19.99
CA SER A 721 -21.70 -24.56 18.71
C SER A 721 -21.09 -25.96 18.55
N LEU A 722 -20.73 -26.61 19.66
CA LEU A 722 -20.22 -27.98 19.66
C LEU A 722 -21.35 -28.99 19.41
N CYS A 723 -22.52 -28.80 20.03
CA CYS A 723 -23.68 -29.65 19.86
C CYS A 723 -24.29 -29.53 18.44
N GLU A 724 -24.18 -28.37 17.79
CA GLU A 724 -24.56 -28.20 16.38
C GLU A 724 -23.75 -29.09 15.42
N ARG A 725 -22.56 -29.54 15.82
CA ARG A 725 -21.61 -30.30 14.98
C ARG A 725 -21.65 -31.80 15.22
N ILE A 726 -22.09 -32.24 16.40
CA ILE A 726 -22.00 -33.63 16.84
C ILE A 726 -23.40 -34.21 16.96
N ILE A 727 -23.62 -35.35 16.32
CA ILE A 727 -24.86 -36.09 16.42
C ILE A 727 -24.88 -36.84 17.75
N TYR A 728 -25.94 -36.67 18.53
CA TYR A 728 -26.19 -37.48 19.72
C TYR A 728 -26.70 -38.87 19.31
N ASP A 729 -25.91 -39.89 19.60
CA ASP A 729 -26.22 -41.31 19.41
C ASP A 729 -25.61 -42.17 20.55
N ASP A 730 -26.00 -43.44 20.64
CA ASP A 730 -25.51 -44.35 21.69
C ASP A 730 -23.99 -44.58 21.59
N GLU A 731 -23.42 -44.49 20.38
CA GLU A 731 -21.98 -44.59 20.16
C GLU A 731 -21.22 -43.39 20.76
N LEU A 732 -21.77 -42.17 20.68
CA LEU A 732 -21.22 -40.98 21.32
C LEU A 732 -21.24 -41.12 22.83
N VAL A 733 -22.33 -41.65 23.39
CA VAL A 733 -22.43 -41.92 24.83
C VAL A 733 -21.33 -42.90 25.25
N LEU A 734 -21.18 -44.02 24.54
CA LEU A 734 -20.13 -45.01 24.82
C LEU A 734 -18.72 -44.41 24.72
N PHE A 735 -18.45 -43.61 23.68
CA PHE A 735 -17.15 -42.96 23.51
C PHE A 735 -16.85 -41.92 24.61
N CYS A 736 -17.87 -41.21 25.08
CA CYS A 736 -17.72 -40.28 26.20
C CYS A 736 -17.47 -41.02 27.52
N MET A 737 -18.07 -42.21 27.72
CA MET A 737 -17.74 -43.09 28.86
C MET A 737 -16.27 -43.52 28.80
N GLU A 738 -15.79 -44.00 27.65
CA GLU A 738 -14.38 -44.35 27.43
C GLU A 738 -13.45 -43.16 27.71
N THR A 739 -13.82 -41.96 27.28
CA THR A 739 -13.09 -40.71 27.58
C THR A 739 -13.01 -40.45 29.09
N ILE A 740 -14.12 -40.61 29.82
CA ILE A 740 -14.16 -40.41 31.27
C ILE A 740 -13.31 -41.46 32.00
N GLU A 741 -13.35 -42.72 31.57
CA GLU A 741 -12.54 -43.80 32.15
C GLU A 741 -11.04 -43.55 31.95
N GLU A 742 -10.62 -43.15 30.74
CA GLU A 742 -9.22 -42.82 30.46
C GLU A 742 -8.74 -41.62 31.30
N LEU A 743 -9.58 -40.59 31.48
CA LEU A 743 -9.27 -39.46 32.37
C LEU A 743 -9.14 -39.90 33.83
N LYS A 744 -10.01 -40.79 34.32
CA LYS A 744 -9.90 -41.36 35.68
C LYS A 744 -8.60 -42.14 35.84
N HIS A 745 -8.24 -42.96 34.86
CA HIS A 745 -6.98 -43.71 34.85
C HIS A 745 -5.76 -42.77 34.90
N LYS A 746 -5.73 -41.71 34.08
CA LYS A 746 -4.66 -40.68 34.12
C LYS A 746 -4.57 -39.95 35.46
N ILE A 747 -5.72 -39.67 36.11
CA ILE A 747 -5.75 -39.09 37.46
C ILE A 747 -5.10 -40.03 38.47
N ASP A 748 -5.43 -41.33 38.42
CA ASP A 748 -4.88 -42.31 39.35
C ASP A 748 -3.36 -42.48 39.21
N LEU A 749 -2.85 -42.43 37.97
CA LEU A 749 -1.40 -42.41 37.72
C LEU A 749 -0.75 -41.13 38.29
N SER A 750 -1.39 -39.98 38.12
CA SER A 750 -0.85 -38.67 38.51
C SER A 750 -0.87 -38.40 40.03
N LYS A 751 -1.68 -39.14 40.80
CA LYS A 751 -1.71 -39.05 42.28
C LYS A 751 -0.36 -39.38 42.92
N ASN A 752 0.47 -40.18 42.25
CA ASN A 752 1.79 -40.55 42.75
C ASN A 752 2.85 -39.46 42.55
N GLU A 753 2.56 -38.42 41.74
CA GLU A 753 3.54 -37.41 41.30
C GLU A 753 3.28 -36.00 41.89
N ASN A 754 2.35 -35.84 42.84
CA ASN A 754 1.98 -34.54 43.44
C ASN A 754 1.53 -33.46 42.42
N ALA A 755 0.93 -33.86 41.29
CA ALA A 755 0.50 -32.95 40.23
C ALA A 755 -0.94 -32.41 40.43
N SER A 756 -1.17 -31.65 41.52
CA SER A 756 -2.53 -31.22 41.91
C SER A 756 -3.29 -30.42 40.85
N GLU A 757 -2.60 -29.58 40.07
CA GLU A 757 -3.22 -28.76 39.01
C GLU A 757 -3.67 -29.60 37.80
N ILE A 758 -2.87 -30.62 37.43
CA ILE A 758 -3.20 -31.54 36.33
C ILE A 758 -4.40 -32.41 36.72
N ILE A 759 -4.41 -32.92 37.95
CA ILE A 759 -5.53 -33.70 38.48
C ILE A 759 -6.83 -32.87 38.47
N TYR A 760 -6.78 -31.63 38.95
CA TYR A 760 -7.93 -30.73 38.93
C TYR A 760 -8.45 -30.48 37.51
N ARG A 761 -7.55 -30.26 36.55
CA ARG A 761 -7.91 -30.09 35.12
C ARG A 761 -8.65 -31.31 34.57
N MET A 762 -8.15 -32.53 34.84
CA MET A 762 -8.80 -33.76 34.39
C MET A 762 -10.16 -33.98 35.07
N GLN A 763 -10.31 -33.62 36.34
CA GLN A 763 -11.61 -33.64 37.03
C GLN A 763 -12.61 -32.66 36.40
N CYS A 764 -12.17 -31.44 36.06
CA CYS A 764 -12.98 -30.50 35.29
C CYS A 764 -13.35 -31.06 33.93
N ALA A 765 -12.42 -31.73 33.22
CA ALA A 765 -12.70 -32.35 31.93
C ALA A 765 -13.79 -33.42 32.04
N ILE A 766 -13.75 -34.29 33.06
CA ILE A 766 -14.79 -35.31 33.30
C ILE A 766 -16.17 -34.64 33.45
N SER A 767 -16.26 -33.60 34.28
CA SER A 767 -17.51 -32.85 34.47
C SER A 767 -17.99 -32.22 33.15
N SER A 768 -17.07 -31.62 32.39
CA SER A 768 -17.34 -31.03 31.09
C SER A 768 -17.83 -32.03 30.04
N VAL A 769 -17.27 -33.25 29.98
CA VAL A 769 -17.74 -34.31 29.08
C VAL A 769 -19.20 -34.69 29.41
N PHE A 770 -19.53 -34.82 30.70
CA PHE A 770 -20.90 -35.10 31.11
C PHE A 770 -21.86 -33.96 30.76
N ILE A 771 -21.46 -32.71 31.02
CA ILE A 771 -22.25 -31.52 30.63
C ILE A 771 -22.49 -31.50 29.11
N PHE A 772 -21.47 -31.84 28.31
CA PHE A 772 -21.60 -31.96 26.86
C PHE A 772 -22.66 -32.98 26.46
N LEU A 773 -22.68 -34.18 27.05
CA LEU A 773 -23.72 -35.17 26.75
C LEU A 773 -25.12 -34.70 27.13
N ILE A 774 -25.28 -34.00 28.26
CA ILE A 774 -26.58 -33.41 28.64
C ILE A 774 -27.05 -32.40 27.61
N CYS A 775 -26.18 -31.48 27.20
CA CYS A 775 -26.53 -30.45 26.22
C CYS A 775 -26.77 -31.06 24.82
N ALA A 776 -25.98 -32.06 24.42
CA ALA A 776 -26.18 -32.77 23.16
C ALA A 776 -27.52 -33.52 23.14
N LEU A 777 -27.90 -34.18 24.24
CA LEU A 777 -29.21 -34.79 24.41
C LEU A 777 -30.33 -33.75 24.31
N GLN A 778 -30.17 -32.58 24.95
CA GLN A 778 -31.13 -31.47 24.88
C GLN A 778 -31.35 -30.96 23.46
N THR A 779 -30.28 -30.87 22.66
CA THR A 779 -30.35 -30.44 21.25
C THR A 779 -30.84 -31.54 20.31
N SER A 780 -30.90 -32.79 20.77
CA SER A 780 -31.33 -33.91 19.94
C SER A 780 -32.85 -33.86 19.71
N ASN A 781 -33.29 -33.86 18.45
CA ASN A 781 -34.72 -33.90 18.12
C ASN A 781 -35.33 -35.31 18.25
N THR A 782 -34.48 -36.32 18.46
CA THR A 782 -34.86 -37.74 18.41
C THR A 782 -35.19 -38.31 19.79
N TYR A 783 -34.63 -37.75 20.85
CA TYR A 783 -34.77 -38.26 22.22
C TYR A 783 -35.54 -37.28 23.10
N GLN A 784 -36.30 -37.80 24.08
CA GLN A 784 -37.00 -36.94 25.02
C GLN A 784 -36.02 -36.33 26.03
N PHE A 785 -36.01 -35.01 26.13
CA PHE A 785 -35.25 -34.30 27.15
C PHE A 785 -36.14 -34.02 28.38
N ASN A 786 -36.05 -34.88 29.41
CA ASN A 786 -36.84 -34.77 30.63
C ASN A 786 -36.00 -35.18 31.88
N ILE A 787 -36.60 -35.23 33.06
CA ILE A 787 -35.88 -35.62 34.29
C ILE A 787 -35.41 -37.08 34.23
N GLU A 788 -36.25 -37.97 33.71
CA GLU A 788 -36.00 -39.41 33.64
C GLU A 788 -34.80 -39.70 32.72
N SER A 789 -34.78 -39.15 31.51
CA SER A 789 -33.68 -39.35 30.56
C SER A 789 -32.35 -38.78 31.04
N ARG A 790 -32.36 -37.65 31.76
CA ARG A 790 -31.15 -37.10 32.40
C ARG A 790 -30.64 -37.98 33.53
N THR A 791 -31.55 -38.55 34.32
CA THR A 791 -31.20 -39.45 35.42
C THR A 791 -30.62 -40.75 34.86
N GLU A 792 -31.26 -41.31 33.83
CA GLU A 792 -30.77 -42.51 33.16
C GLU A 792 -29.40 -42.31 32.51
N LEU A 793 -29.15 -41.15 31.88
CA LEU A 793 -27.83 -40.80 31.35
C LEU A 793 -26.77 -40.68 32.45
N MET A 794 -27.14 -40.11 33.61
CA MET A 794 -26.23 -39.99 34.75
C MET A 794 -25.88 -41.37 35.32
N ASP A 795 -26.89 -42.23 35.55
CA ASP A 795 -26.72 -43.60 36.06
C ASP A 795 -25.92 -44.50 35.09
N LYS A 796 -26.00 -44.22 33.78
CA LYS A 796 -25.19 -44.93 32.77
C LYS A 796 -23.70 -44.54 32.82
N ILE A 797 -23.37 -43.33 33.26
CA ILE A 797 -22.01 -42.77 33.18
C ILE A 797 -21.24 -42.87 34.49
N PHE A 798 -21.92 -42.75 35.64
CA PHE A 798 -21.32 -42.76 36.98
C PHE A 798 -21.93 -43.85 37.84
#